data_AF-A0A816XMX0-F1
#
_entry.id   AF-A0A816XMX0-F1
#
_cell.length_a   1.000
_cell.length_b   1.000
_cell.length_c   1.000
_cell.angle_alpha   90.00
_cell.angle_beta   90.00
_cell.angle_gamma   90.00
#
_symmetry.space_group_name_H-M   'P 1'
#
loop_
_entity.id
_entity.type
_entity.pdbx_description
1 polymer ?
#
loop_
_entity_poly.entity_id
_entity_poly.type
_entity_poly.pdbx_seq_one_letter_code
_entity_poly.pdbx_strand_id
1 'polypeptide(L)'
;MLLKQLVHFSKKTIRFCYQSQTMSTFKSRSNIVTGNTEWVFVDDDNFDYQQELARSAFADMLHDHERNVQYEKAIVKTIQNLAKSTKKIHILDIGTGTGLLSMMAARSLNQTSNTDCSLRITACEVFQPMAKIAKKCIEKNGLSDRINVIDKRSTELDLEKDLQGDRINIIVAEVFDTELIGEGGLRTFSEACKHLTIDNENLHIIPARATIYIQLVESSKLQEFHTLKNLSSENKRINIPNDCRHLAGNTIFDLNVNEVKDYIRPLSKPIPVFNFNFKNLNEANNFTEETILENIQCDYDGRIDAFIMWWNLDMDEQGEIQLGTIPTWCYDDPEKAKNVQWREHWIHGIFYPQEPKIIKAKDQVSLYCFHDEYSLYFDVGTSPFSPRSFTPAILGRLAMAAFNCDKRRQRYMQALEKSFSNSSIKHCLYIGDGLLLPLLILEMYPNIELIILQSSNIHLANYLEAILSNSSIKLNYQIISSLDKDTIDLQTIDMILSEPFFTKSILPWDNLHFYYLIQKYRSKFRSDIKLFPGKARIRCLALEFDNLYKIRSPVRQCSQFDLTPFDEQILKASVDVDETIEPQSLFEYSSKKPALSSICDLIQINFERNYNDASEKVDLEIPFTANGTCNGIAFWIDYELNENIWLTTGIEHENDSWVNYSKQGVHLLPIPIQMQSGTKLKISTGFDFKQGQFLFEIIY
;
A
#
# COMPACT_ATOMS: atom_id res chain seq x y z
N MET A 1 -53.04 -50.05 -46.55
CA MET A 1 -54.03 -50.88 -45.86
C MET A 1 -53.81 -50.72 -44.36
N LEU A 2 -54.77 -50.07 -43.69
CA LEU A 2 -55.05 -49.99 -42.24
C LEU A 2 -53.88 -49.82 -41.23
N LEU A 3 -53.75 -48.69 -40.53
CA LEU A 3 -54.47 -48.33 -39.29
C LEU A 3 -54.36 -49.37 -38.15
N LYS A 4 -53.60 -49.05 -37.09
CA LYS A 4 -54.04 -48.90 -35.68
C LYS A 4 -52.84 -48.96 -34.71
N GLN A 5 -52.49 -47.83 -34.07
CA GLN A 5 -52.85 -47.42 -32.69
C GLN A 5 -51.76 -47.81 -31.67
N LEU A 6 -50.94 -46.85 -31.22
CA LEU A 6 -51.14 -45.94 -30.06
C LEU A 6 -50.77 -46.60 -28.72
N VAL A 7 -49.63 -46.21 -28.12
CA VAL A 7 -49.47 -45.91 -26.68
C VAL A 7 -48.27 -44.94 -26.49
N HIS A 8 -48.57 -43.79 -25.87
CA HIS A 8 -47.77 -42.85 -25.03
C HIS A 8 -46.26 -43.08 -24.80
N PHE A 9 -45.36 -42.09 -24.59
CA PHE A 9 -45.48 -40.66 -24.26
C PHE A 9 -44.10 -39.98 -24.49
N SER A 10 -44.14 -38.67 -24.79
CA SER A 10 -43.19 -37.62 -24.39
C SER A 10 -41.86 -37.42 -25.13
N LYS A 11 -41.76 -36.21 -25.72
CA LYS A 11 -40.61 -35.59 -26.38
C LYS A 11 -39.41 -35.44 -25.44
N LYS A 12 -38.27 -36.02 -25.79
CA LYS A 12 -36.95 -35.51 -25.39
C LYS A 12 -36.25 -34.96 -26.63
N THR A 13 -36.36 -33.64 -26.81
CA THR A 13 -35.48 -32.88 -27.69
C THR A 13 -34.08 -32.96 -27.11
N ILE A 14 -33.14 -33.49 -27.89
CA ILE A 14 -31.72 -33.52 -27.60
C ILE A 14 -31.24 -32.06 -27.54
N ARG A 15 -31.01 -31.55 -26.32
CA ARG A 15 -30.13 -30.39 -26.11
C ARG A 15 -28.71 -30.94 -26.02
N PHE A 16 -27.90 -30.64 -27.02
CA PHE A 16 -26.45 -30.62 -26.86
C PHE A 16 -26.13 -29.64 -25.73
N CYS A 17 -25.73 -30.15 -24.57
CA CYS A 17 -25.03 -29.33 -23.59
C CYS A 17 -23.63 -29.06 -24.15
N TYR A 18 -23.41 -27.87 -24.70
CA TYR A 18 -22.10 -27.26 -24.56
C TYR A 18 -21.91 -27.04 -23.06
N GLN A 19 -21.15 -27.92 -22.40
CA GLN A 19 -20.47 -27.52 -21.18
C GLN A 19 -19.50 -26.43 -21.61
N SER A 20 -19.84 -25.15 -21.37
CA SER A 20 -18.80 -24.14 -21.24
C SER A 20 -17.91 -24.64 -20.12
N GLN A 21 -16.67 -25.01 -20.45
CA GLN A 21 -15.64 -25.14 -19.43
C GLN A 21 -15.50 -23.74 -18.82
N THR A 22 -16.12 -23.53 -17.66
CA THR A 22 -15.79 -22.41 -16.79
C THR A 22 -14.33 -22.59 -16.41
N MET A 23 -13.48 -21.65 -16.82
CA MET A 23 -12.07 -21.63 -16.46
C MET A 23 -11.99 -21.05 -15.05
N SER A 24 -11.81 -21.91 -14.06
CA SER A 24 -11.63 -21.48 -12.67
C SER A 24 -10.37 -20.63 -12.54
N THR A 25 -10.50 -19.48 -11.87
CA THR A 25 -9.39 -18.57 -11.58
C THR A 25 -8.84 -18.87 -10.18
N PHE A 26 -7.52 -18.74 -10.02
CA PHE A 26 -6.85 -19.00 -8.74
C PHE A 26 -6.58 -17.69 -8.01
N LYS A 27 -7.20 -17.48 -6.84
CA LYS A 27 -6.86 -16.37 -5.92
C LYS A 27 -5.78 -16.85 -4.96
N SER A 28 -4.67 -16.11 -4.86
CA SER A 28 -3.71 -16.36 -3.78
C SER A 28 -4.22 -15.77 -2.47
N ARG A 29 -4.14 -16.53 -1.38
CA ARG A 29 -4.40 -16.02 -0.02
C ARG A 29 -3.37 -16.56 0.95
N SER A 30 -3.08 -15.80 2.01
CA SER A 30 -2.26 -16.30 3.12
C SER A 30 -3.08 -17.29 3.92
N ASN A 31 -2.61 -18.54 4.03
CA ASN A 31 -3.25 -19.55 4.85
C ASN A 31 -2.57 -19.57 6.22
N ILE A 32 -3.28 -19.12 7.25
CA ILE A 32 -2.78 -19.08 8.63
C ILE A 32 -2.48 -20.50 9.16
N VAL A 33 -3.23 -21.52 8.73
CA VAL A 33 -3.04 -22.91 9.18
C VAL A 33 -1.71 -23.47 8.67
N THR A 34 -1.43 -23.27 7.38
CA THR A 34 -0.23 -23.85 6.73
C THR A 34 0.97 -22.91 6.73
N GLY A 35 0.76 -21.61 6.94
CA GLY A 35 1.77 -20.56 6.83
C GLY A 35 2.20 -20.28 5.39
N ASN A 36 1.51 -20.86 4.42
CA ASN A 36 1.82 -20.71 3.00
C ASN A 36 0.78 -19.86 2.29
N THR A 37 1.21 -19.23 1.21
CA THR A 37 0.30 -18.72 0.21
C THR A 37 -0.34 -19.91 -0.49
N GLU A 38 -1.66 -20.03 -0.38
CA GLU A 38 -2.43 -21.04 -1.09
C GLU A 38 -3.23 -20.41 -2.22
N TRP A 39 -3.51 -21.21 -3.24
CA TRP A 39 -4.33 -20.83 -4.37
C TRP A 39 -5.72 -21.44 -4.18
N VAL A 40 -6.72 -20.59 -3.98
CA VAL A 40 -8.11 -20.99 -3.83
C VAL A 40 -8.80 -20.85 -5.18
N PHE A 41 -9.60 -21.85 -5.51
CA PHE A 41 -10.48 -21.80 -6.67
C PHE A 41 -11.58 -20.77 -6.42
N VAL A 42 -11.68 -19.80 -7.32
CA VAL A 42 -12.86 -18.96 -7.43
C VAL A 42 -13.61 -19.43 -8.66
N ASP A 43 -14.85 -19.91 -8.47
CA ASP A 43 -15.77 -20.29 -9.55
C ASP A 43 -16.35 -19.03 -10.22
N ASP A 44 -15.46 -18.17 -10.70
CA ASP A 44 -15.79 -17.03 -11.55
C ASP A 44 -14.66 -16.82 -12.58
N ASP A 45 -14.99 -17.08 -13.85
CA ASP A 45 -14.15 -16.82 -15.02
C ASP A 45 -13.71 -15.34 -15.10
N ASN A 46 -14.35 -14.45 -14.33
CA ASN A 46 -14.08 -13.02 -14.27
C ASN A 46 -13.41 -12.57 -12.96
N PHE A 47 -12.91 -13.45 -12.08
CA PHE A 47 -12.33 -12.99 -10.80
C PHE A 47 -11.20 -11.96 -10.99
N ASP A 48 -10.21 -12.24 -11.84
CA ASP A 48 -9.12 -11.29 -12.13
C ASP A 48 -9.68 -9.98 -12.71
N TYR A 49 -10.68 -10.09 -13.57
CA TYR A 49 -11.40 -8.94 -14.12
C TYR A 49 -12.09 -8.11 -13.02
N GLN A 50 -12.76 -8.75 -12.07
CA GLN A 50 -13.48 -8.08 -10.98
C GLN A 50 -12.49 -7.48 -9.98
N GLN A 51 -11.36 -8.15 -9.71
CA GLN A 51 -10.30 -7.64 -8.85
C GLN A 51 -9.65 -6.38 -9.45
N GLU A 52 -9.27 -6.42 -10.72
CA GLU A 52 -8.73 -5.24 -11.40
C GLU A 52 -9.78 -4.12 -11.51
N LEU A 53 -11.06 -4.47 -11.68
CA LEU A 53 -12.15 -3.50 -11.64
C LEU A 53 -12.30 -2.84 -10.26
N ALA A 54 -12.29 -3.62 -9.17
CA ALA A 54 -12.32 -3.08 -7.81
C ALA A 54 -11.13 -2.14 -7.53
N ARG A 55 -9.94 -2.50 -8.04
CA ARG A 55 -8.72 -1.66 -7.96
C ARG A 55 -8.76 -0.42 -8.84
N SER A 56 -9.58 -0.41 -9.90
CA SER A 56 -9.79 0.75 -10.78
C SER A 56 -10.48 1.93 -10.07
N ALA A 57 -10.85 1.79 -8.80
CA ALA A 57 -11.20 2.91 -7.96
C ALA A 57 -10.03 3.89 -7.74
N PHE A 58 -8.79 3.41 -7.89
CA PHE A 58 -7.55 4.15 -7.66
C PHE A 58 -7.61 4.95 -6.35
N ALA A 59 -7.98 4.26 -5.27
CA ALA A 59 -8.17 4.82 -3.94
C ALA A 59 -9.13 6.02 -3.93
N ASP A 60 -8.62 7.23 -3.70
CA ASP A 60 -9.40 8.45 -3.51
C ASP A 60 -9.37 9.41 -4.71
N MET A 61 -8.80 9.01 -5.86
CA MET A 61 -8.53 9.88 -7.02
C MET A 61 -9.72 10.75 -7.46
N LEU A 62 -10.94 10.21 -7.47
CA LEU A 62 -12.15 10.97 -7.84
C LEU A 62 -12.67 11.88 -6.71
N HIS A 63 -12.27 11.63 -5.46
CA HIS A 63 -12.52 12.49 -4.31
C HIS A 63 -11.47 13.60 -4.14
N ASP A 64 -10.40 13.58 -4.95
CA ASP A 64 -9.38 14.62 -4.98
C ASP A 64 -9.89 15.89 -5.68
N HIS A 65 -10.39 16.82 -4.88
CA HIS A 65 -10.98 18.05 -5.39
C HIS A 65 -9.96 18.96 -6.09
N GLU A 66 -8.75 19.08 -5.55
CA GLU A 66 -7.72 19.95 -6.13
C GLU A 66 -7.28 19.43 -7.50
N ARG A 67 -7.00 18.13 -7.64
CA ARG A 67 -6.67 17.49 -8.93
C ARG A 67 -7.74 17.83 -9.96
N ASN A 68 -9.00 17.52 -9.64
CA ASN A 68 -10.12 17.71 -10.56
C ASN A 68 -10.29 19.17 -10.99
N VAL A 69 -10.14 20.12 -10.06
CA VAL A 69 -10.24 21.56 -10.34
C VAL A 69 -9.08 22.06 -11.21
N GLN A 70 -7.84 21.64 -10.93
CA GLN A 70 -6.67 22.12 -11.66
C GLN A 70 -6.63 21.57 -13.09
N TYR A 71 -7.01 20.30 -13.29
CA TYR A 71 -7.23 19.74 -14.62
C TYR A 71 -8.32 20.50 -15.39
N GLU A 72 -9.49 20.74 -14.78
CA GLU A 72 -10.57 21.45 -15.46
C GLU A 72 -10.16 22.87 -15.87
N LYS A 73 -9.50 23.63 -14.97
CA LYS A 73 -9.00 24.97 -15.29
C LYS A 73 -8.03 24.96 -16.46
N ALA A 74 -7.08 24.02 -16.48
CA ALA A 74 -6.09 23.93 -17.55
C ALA A 74 -6.72 23.54 -18.89
N ILE A 75 -7.65 22.58 -18.89
CA ILE A 75 -8.41 22.15 -20.07
C ILE A 75 -9.19 23.35 -20.65
N VAL A 76 -9.97 24.03 -19.80
CA VAL A 76 -10.79 25.18 -20.22
C VAL A 76 -9.93 26.31 -20.77
N LYS A 77 -8.85 26.68 -20.06
CA LYS A 77 -7.93 27.74 -20.50
C LYS A 77 -7.31 27.42 -21.86
N THR A 78 -6.83 26.19 -22.05
CA THR A 78 -6.17 25.77 -23.29
C THR A 78 -7.14 25.78 -24.47
N ILE A 79 -8.33 25.21 -24.30
CA ILE A 79 -9.37 25.18 -25.34
C ILE A 79 -9.79 26.61 -25.72
N GLN A 80 -10.05 27.47 -24.74
CA GLN A 80 -10.46 28.86 -24.98
C GLN A 80 -9.39 29.66 -25.73
N ASN A 81 -8.11 29.43 -25.42
CA ASN A 81 -7.02 30.10 -26.11
C ASN A 81 -6.88 29.61 -27.55
N LEU A 82 -6.89 28.29 -27.76
CA LEU A 82 -6.72 27.71 -29.08
C LEU A 82 -7.91 28.01 -30.01
N ALA A 83 -9.12 28.10 -29.47
CA ALA A 83 -10.33 28.44 -30.23
C ALA A 83 -10.33 29.87 -30.81
N LYS A 84 -9.43 30.76 -30.35
CA LYS A 84 -9.26 32.10 -30.91
C LYS A 84 -8.61 32.07 -32.30
N SER A 85 -7.76 31.07 -32.56
CA SER A 85 -6.96 30.96 -33.79
C SER A 85 -7.28 29.71 -34.62
N THR A 86 -8.00 28.73 -34.04
CA THR A 86 -8.20 27.40 -34.64
C THR A 86 -9.68 27.08 -34.84
N LYS A 87 -10.05 26.60 -36.04
CA LYS A 87 -11.44 26.26 -36.39
C LYS A 87 -11.88 24.86 -35.94
N LYS A 88 -10.93 23.93 -35.79
CA LYS A 88 -11.17 22.54 -35.37
C LYS A 88 -10.09 22.14 -34.40
N ILE A 89 -10.49 21.73 -33.20
CA ILE A 89 -9.59 21.27 -32.14
C ILE A 89 -9.90 19.79 -31.90
N HIS A 90 -8.88 18.95 -32.04
CA HIS A 90 -8.95 17.53 -31.69
C HIS A 90 -8.19 17.29 -30.37
N ILE A 91 -8.92 16.77 -29.38
CA ILE A 91 -8.40 16.43 -28.05
C ILE A 91 -8.27 14.92 -27.93
N LEU A 92 -7.14 14.46 -27.40
CA LEU A 92 -6.91 13.08 -26.98
C LEU A 92 -6.78 13.02 -25.45
N ASP A 93 -7.69 12.30 -24.80
CA ASP A 93 -7.65 11.95 -23.38
C ASP A 93 -7.07 10.54 -23.21
N ILE A 94 -5.85 10.44 -22.66
CA ILE A 94 -5.13 9.17 -22.51
C ILE A 94 -5.28 8.64 -21.08
N GLY A 95 -5.73 7.39 -20.95
CA GLY A 95 -6.03 6.82 -19.64
C GLY A 95 -7.31 7.43 -19.08
N THR A 96 -8.38 7.45 -19.89
CA THR A 96 -9.56 8.26 -19.60
C THR A 96 -10.30 7.85 -18.32
N GLY A 97 -10.08 6.61 -17.82
CA GLY A 97 -10.74 6.11 -16.62
C GLY A 97 -12.25 6.22 -16.74
N THR A 98 -12.88 7.05 -15.92
CA THR A 98 -14.33 7.29 -15.94
C THR A 98 -14.82 8.22 -17.06
N GLY A 99 -13.93 8.78 -17.87
CA GLY A 99 -14.26 9.81 -18.87
C GLY A 99 -14.30 11.22 -18.30
N LEU A 100 -13.89 11.44 -17.04
CA LEU A 100 -14.04 12.72 -16.34
C LEU A 100 -13.38 13.89 -17.09
N LEU A 101 -12.13 13.73 -17.52
CA LEU A 101 -11.36 14.79 -18.21
C LEU A 101 -11.95 15.09 -19.60
N SER A 102 -12.34 14.05 -20.34
CA SER A 102 -13.10 14.20 -21.59
C SER A 102 -14.43 14.94 -21.41
N MET A 103 -15.17 14.67 -20.33
CA MET A 103 -16.43 15.37 -20.03
C MET A 103 -16.19 16.85 -19.66
N MET A 104 -15.13 17.16 -18.91
CA MET A 104 -14.70 18.55 -18.65
C MET A 104 -14.38 19.28 -19.97
N ALA A 105 -13.64 18.64 -20.88
CA ALA A 105 -13.33 19.19 -22.19
C ALA A 105 -14.62 19.44 -23.01
N ALA A 106 -15.57 18.50 -23.01
CA ALA A 106 -16.84 18.65 -23.74
C ALA A 106 -17.70 19.79 -23.20
N ARG A 107 -17.67 20.04 -21.88
CA ARG A 107 -18.37 21.16 -21.23
C ARG A 107 -17.77 22.52 -21.58
N SER A 108 -16.45 22.59 -21.79
CA SER A 108 -15.75 23.84 -22.10
C SER A 108 -16.24 24.53 -23.40
N LEU A 109 -16.79 23.77 -24.36
CA LEU A 109 -17.36 24.31 -25.61
C LEU A 109 -18.46 25.34 -25.34
N ASN A 110 -19.29 25.09 -24.32
CA ASN A 110 -20.40 25.96 -23.98
C ASN A 110 -19.93 27.32 -23.40
N GLN A 111 -18.64 27.44 -23.09
CA GLN A 111 -18.00 28.63 -22.53
C GLN A 111 -17.14 29.36 -23.56
N THR A 112 -17.02 28.85 -24.79
CA THR A 112 -16.18 29.46 -25.81
C THR A 112 -16.93 30.57 -26.54
N SER A 113 -16.30 31.74 -26.69
CA SER A 113 -16.92 32.89 -27.38
C SER A 113 -16.98 32.73 -28.91
N ASN A 114 -16.23 31.79 -29.47
CA ASN A 114 -16.17 31.53 -30.91
C ASN A 114 -17.07 30.33 -31.25
N THR A 115 -18.26 30.60 -31.80
CA THR A 115 -19.23 29.58 -32.21
C THR A 115 -18.83 28.81 -33.47
N ASP A 116 -17.82 29.29 -34.21
CA ASP A 116 -17.33 28.64 -35.45
C ASP A 116 -16.25 27.58 -35.16
N CYS A 117 -15.82 27.43 -33.90
CA CYS A 117 -14.85 26.42 -33.50
C CYS A 117 -15.56 25.09 -33.19
N SER A 118 -15.08 24.01 -33.80
CA SER A 118 -15.55 22.64 -33.53
C SER A 118 -14.57 21.87 -32.64
N LEU A 119 -15.10 21.13 -31.67
CA LEU A 119 -14.32 20.24 -30.80
C LEU A 119 -14.61 18.78 -31.17
N ARG A 120 -13.54 18.01 -31.38
CA ARG A 120 -13.56 16.55 -31.44
C ARG A 120 -12.82 16.02 -30.22
N ILE A 121 -13.43 15.11 -29.47
CA ILE A 121 -12.82 14.51 -28.27
C ILE A 121 -12.73 13.01 -28.49
N THR A 122 -11.50 12.50 -28.49
CA THR A 122 -11.21 11.07 -28.46
C THR A 122 -10.61 10.73 -27.11
N ALA A 123 -11.11 9.68 -26.48
CA ALA A 123 -10.60 9.16 -25.23
C ALA A 123 -10.09 7.74 -25.46
N CYS A 124 -8.99 7.35 -24.82
CA CYS A 124 -8.56 5.96 -24.81
C CYS A 124 -8.36 5.41 -23.40
N GLU A 125 -8.71 4.15 -23.23
CA GLU A 125 -8.55 3.37 -22.00
C GLU A 125 -8.11 1.97 -22.40
N VAL A 126 -7.03 1.48 -21.79
CA VAL A 126 -6.47 0.15 -22.09
C VAL A 126 -7.24 -0.94 -21.35
N PHE A 127 -7.78 -0.63 -20.17
CA PHE A 127 -8.58 -1.56 -19.40
C PHE A 127 -10.03 -1.53 -19.88
N GLN A 128 -10.37 -2.44 -20.80
CA GLN A 128 -11.70 -2.58 -21.39
C GLN A 128 -12.90 -2.39 -20.43
N PRO A 129 -12.90 -2.94 -19.20
CA PRO A 129 -14.00 -2.76 -18.24
C PRO A 129 -14.21 -1.29 -17.92
N MET A 130 -13.12 -0.57 -17.72
CA MET A 130 -13.13 0.85 -17.46
C MET A 130 -13.52 1.66 -18.70
N ALA A 131 -13.08 1.26 -19.90
CA ALA A 131 -13.56 1.87 -21.14
C ALA A 131 -15.09 1.75 -21.31
N LYS A 132 -15.68 0.61 -20.89
CA LYS A 132 -17.15 0.43 -20.87
C LYS A 132 -17.82 1.30 -19.82
N ILE A 133 -17.22 1.45 -18.64
CA ILE A 133 -17.73 2.33 -17.58
C ILE A 133 -17.67 3.80 -18.01
N ALA A 134 -16.56 4.24 -18.63
CA ALA A 134 -16.42 5.57 -19.22
C ALA A 134 -17.58 5.88 -20.17
N LYS A 135 -17.88 4.96 -21.10
CA LYS A 135 -19.01 5.09 -22.04
C LYS A 135 -20.34 5.27 -21.32
N LYS A 136 -20.60 4.50 -20.26
CA LYS A 136 -21.83 4.63 -19.45
C LYS A 136 -21.89 5.96 -18.70
N CYS A 137 -20.78 6.41 -18.11
CA CYS A 137 -20.71 7.71 -17.44
C CYS A 137 -20.96 8.85 -18.44
N ILE A 138 -20.32 8.81 -19.61
CA ILE A 138 -20.51 9.79 -20.69
C ILE A 138 -21.96 9.82 -21.18
N GLU A 139 -22.57 8.64 -21.39
CA GLU A 139 -23.98 8.51 -21.78
C GLU A 139 -24.92 9.08 -20.71
N LYS A 140 -24.67 8.75 -19.44
CA LYS A 140 -25.44 9.24 -18.29
C LYS A 140 -25.45 10.78 -18.23
N ASN A 141 -24.37 11.42 -18.67
CA ASN A 141 -24.23 12.87 -18.72
C ASN A 141 -24.63 13.49 -20.08
N GLY A 142 -25.18 12.71 -21.01
CA GLY A 142 -25.69 13.20 -22.30
C GLY A 142 -24.61 13.66 -23.28
N LEU A 143 -23.40 13.09 -23.19
CA LEU A 143 -22.22 13.51 -23.96
C LEU A 143 -21.76 12.48 -25.01
N SER A 144 -22.52 11.42 -25.25
CA SER A 144 -22.16 10.34 -26.20
C SER A 144 -21.89 10.81 -27.62
N ASP A 145 -22.58 11.85 -28.10
CA ASP A 145 -22.38 12.40 -29.44
C ASP A 145 -21.11 13.26 -29.56
N ARG A 146 -20.45 13.58 -28.44
CA ARG A 146 -19.30 14.49 -28.37
C ARG A 146 -17.98 13.80 -28.06
N ILE A 147 -18.01 12.64 -27.41
CA ILE A 147 -16.83 11.94 -26.90
C ILE A 147 -16.79 10.52 -27.46
N ASN A 148 -15.73 10.20 -28.19
CA ASN A 148 -15.48 8.86 -28.71
C ASN A 148 -14.47 8.12 -27.82
N VAL A 149 -14.90 7.04 -27.16
CA VAL A 149 -14.03 6.22 -26.30
C VAL A 149 -13.54 4.97 -27.05
N ILE A 150 -12.22 4.84 -27.15
CA ILE A 150 -11.50 3.74 -27.79
C ILE A 150 -10.87 2.85 -26.72
N ASP A 151 -11.17 1.56 -26.79
CA ASP A 151 -10.67 0.52 -25.88
C ASP A 151 -9.31 -0.01 -26.37
N LYS A 152 -8.26 0.80 -26.19
CA LYS A 152 -6.88 0.56 -26.62
C LYS A 152 -5.90 1.32 -25.74
N ARG A 153 -4.67 0.82 -25.63
CA ARG A 153 -3.54 1.62 -25.13
C ARG A 153 -3.21 2.73 -26.13
N SER A 154 -2.82 3.90 -25.66
CA SER A 154 -2.43 5.04 -26.51
C SER A 154 -1.33 4.70 -27.52
N THR A 155 -0.35 3.88 -27.13
CA THR A 155 0.76 3.42 -27.99
C THR A 155 0.30 2.49 -29.12
N GLU A 156 -0.94 2.03 -29.11
CA GLU A 156 -1.55 1.15 -30.12
C GLU A 156 -2.59 1.89 -30.98
N LEU A 157 -2.83 3.18 -30.71
CA LEU A 157 -3.71 4.00 -31.53
C LEU A 157 -3.08 4.24 -32.91
N ASP A 158 -3.89 4.04 -33.94
CA ASP A 158 -3.52 4.27 -35.33
C ASP A 158 -4.21 5.56 -35.82
N LEU A 159 -3.43 6.52 -36.31
CA LEU A 159 -3.95 7.80 -36.76
C LEU A 159 -5.04 7.66 -37.84
N GLU A 160 -4.85 6.76 -38.80
CA GLU A 160 -5.77 6.62 -39.93
C GLU A 160 -7.03 5.86 -39.52
N LYS A 161 -6.87 4.74 -38.81
CA LYS A 161 -7.99 3.84 -38.46
C LYS A 161 -8.80 4.33 -37.27
N ASP A 162 -8.14 4.80 -36.23
CA ASP A 162 -8.78 5.15 -34.97
C ASP A 162 -9.11 6.65 -34.92
N LEU A 163 -8.25 7.51 -35.51
CA LEU A 163 -8.38 8.97 -35.47
C LEU A 163 -8.82 9.59 -36.80
N GLN A 164 -9.06 8.81 -37.86
CA GLN A 164 -9.55 9.26 -39.17
C GLN A 164 -8.61 10.28 -39.87
N GLY A 165 -7.30 10.17 -39.60
CA GLY A 165 -6.29 11.10 -40.12
C GLY A 165 -6.24 12.45 -39.38
N ASP A 166 -7.14 12.69 -38.42
CA ASP A 166 -7.20 13.95 -37.68
C ASP A 166 -6.11 13.99 -36.59
N ARG A 167 -5.08 14.80 -36.84
CA ARG A 167 -3.99 15.05 -35.90
C ARG A 167 -4.47 15.72 -34.61
N ILE A 168 -3.87 15.34 -33.48
CA ILE A 168 -4.23 15.84 -32.15
C ILE A 168 -3.63 17.23 -31.90
N ASN A 169 -4.46 18.16 -31.43
CA ASN A 169 -4.05 19.49 -30.99
C ASN A 169 -3.78 19.54 -29.48
N ILE A 170 -4.55 18.78 -28.68
CA ILE A 170 -4.43 18.78 -27.22
C ILE A 170 -4.35 17.34 -26.73
N ILE A 171 -3.29 16.99 -25.99
CA ILE A 171 -3.26 15.78 -25.17
C ILE A 171 -3.61 16.17 -23.74
N VAL A 172 -4.53 15.44 -23.13
CA VAL A 172 -4.76 15.46 -21.68
C VAL A 172 -4.52 14.06 -21.14
N ALA A 173 -3.76 13.93 -20.06
CA ALA A 173 -3.52 12.64 -19.44
C ALA A 173 -3.28 12.81 -17.93
N GLU A 174 -3.74 11.83 -17.18
CA GLU A 174 -3.40 11.63 -15.78
C GLU A 174 -3.00 10.16 -15.65
N VAL A 175 -1.69 9.93 -15.72
CA VAL A 175 -1.02 8.63 -15.78
C VAL A 175 0.24 8.69 -14.91
N PHE A 176 0.08 9.26 -13.72
CA PHE A 176 1.15 9.56 -12.79
C PHE A 176 0.90 8.82 -11.47
N ASP A 177 1.96 8.32 -10.85
CA ASP A 177 1.95 7.75 -9.50
C ASP A 177 2.73 8.62 -8.51
N THR A 178 2.98 8.10 -7.31
CA THR A 178 3.87 8.73 -6.33
C THR A 178 5.28 8.98 -6.90
N GLU A 179 5.77 8.12 -7.80
CA GLU A 179 7.05 8.30 -8.50
C GLU A 179 7.00 9.25 -9.70
N LEU A 180 5.82 9.80 -10.03
CA LEU A 180 5.51 10.48 -11.30
C LEU A 180 5.57 9.53 -12.52
N ILE A 181 6.63 8.74 -12.65
CA ILE A 181 6.97 8.02 -13.89
C ILE A 181 6.63 6.52 -13.84
N GLY A 182 6.26 5.96 -12.69
CA GLY A 182 6.14 4.51 -12.49
C GLY A 182 5.00 3.85 -13.26
N GLU A 183 4.01 4.61 -13.73
CA GLU A 183 2.93 4.13 -14.60
C GLU A 183 3.27 4.23 -16.10
N GLY A 184 4.52 4.60 -16.45
CA GLY A 184 4.97 4.69 -17.85
C GLY A 184 4.46 5.94 -18.57
N GLY A 185 4.21 7.02 -17.83
CA GLY A 185 3.78 8.31 -18.39
C GLY A 185 4.76 8.85 -19.44
N LEU A 186 6.07 8.72 -19.22
CA LEU A 186 7.10 9.25 -20.14
C LEU A 186 7.00 8.65 -21.56
N ARG A 187 6.93 7.32 -21.68
CA ARG A 187 6.74 6.65 -22.98
C ARG A 187 5.38 6.99 -23.59
N THR A 188 4.35 7.09 -22.77
CA THR A 188 2.98 7.44 -23.21
C THR A 188 2.96 8.79 -23.93
N PHE A 189 3.53 9.84 -23.34
CA PHE A 189 3.63 11.14 -23.99
C PHE A 189 4.56 11.12 -25.21
N SER A 190 5.72 10.47 -25.08
CA SER A 190 6.72 10.38 -26.16
C SER A 190 6.15 9.78 -27.45
N GLU A 191 5.50 8.62 -27.36
CA GLU A 191 4.92 7.93 -28.52
C GLU A 191 3.70 8.69 -29.09
N ALA A 192 2.86 9.27 -28.23
CA ALA A 192 1.72 10.07 -28.68
C ALA A 192 2.17 11.31 -29.49
N CYS A 193 3.15 12.06 -28.98
CA CYS A 193 3.73 13.22 -29.67
C CYS A 193 4.40 12.83 -30.99
N LYS A 194 5.00 11.65 -31.06
CA LYS A 194 5.69 11.18 -32.27
C LYS A 194 4.72 10.72 -33.36
N HIS A 195 3.59 10.11 -32.97
CA HIS A 195 2.75 9.37 -33.90
C HIS A 195 1.35 9.94 -34.12
N LEU A 196 0.82 10.74 -33.20
CA LEU A 196 -0.60 11.13 -33.19
C LEU A 196 -0.83 12.64 -33.32
N THR A 197 0.13 13.47 -32.92
CA THR A 197 -0.07 14.92 -32.78
C THR A 197 0.25 15.74 -34.01
N ILE A 198 -0.29 16.95 -34.05
CA ILE A 198 0.11 18.03 -34.95
C ILE A 198 1.56 18.48 -34.66
N ASP A 199 2.07 19.48 -35.38
CA ASP A 199 3.38 20.07 -35.12
C ASP A 199 3.48 20.67 -33.70
N ASN A 200 4.69 20.64 -33.13
CA ASN A 200 4.94 21.03 -31.74
C ASN A 200 4.55 22.49 -31.41
N GLU A 201 4.54 23.40 -32.39
CA GLU A 201 4.17 24.81 -32.17
C GLU A 201 2.67 24.95 -31.85
N ASN A 202 1.83 24.08 -32.42
CA ASN A 202 0.37 24.11 -32.27
C ASN A 202 -0.19 23.02 -31.34
N LEU A 203 0.66 22.11 -30.88
CA LEU A 203 0.31 21.08 -29.88
C LEU A 203 0.27 21.71 -28.48
N HIS A 204 -0.67 21.27 -27.65
CA HIS A 204 -0.64 21.52 -26.20
C HIS A 204 -0.81 20.22 -25.43
N ILE A 205 -0.16 20.11 -24.28
CA ILE A 205 -0.25 18.92 -23.41
C ILE A 205 -0.63 19.39 -22.02
N ILE A 206 -1.53 18.65 -21.37
CA ILE A 206 -2.02 18.90 -20.02
C ILE A 206 -1.79 17.62 -19.19
N PRO A 207 -0.88 17.64 -18.20
CA PRO A 207 0.01 18.74 -17.85
C PRO A 207 1.07 19.03 -18.93
N ALA A 208 1.61 20.25 -18.96
CA ALA A 208 2.63 20.66 -19.92
C ALA A 208 4.03 20.23 -19.50
N ARG A 209 4.33 20.33 -18.21
CA ARG A 209 5.62 19.94 -17.62
C ARG A 209 5.43 19.29 -16.26
N ALA A 210 6.42 18.53 -15.85
CA ALA A 210 6.56 18.02 -14.49
C ALA A 210 7.97 18.29 -13.96
N THR A 211 8.07 18.61 -12.67
CA THR A 211 9.35 18.72 -11.97
C THR A 211 9.33 17.81 -10.76
N ILE A 212 10.29 16.89 -10.68
CA ILE A 212 10.56 16.10 -9.47
C ILE A 212 11.45 16.91 -8.55
N TYR A 213 11.09 16.97 -7.28
CA TYR A 213 11.85 17.58 -6.22
C TYR A 213 12.32 16.53 -5.24
N ILE A 214 13.49 16.76 -4.66
CA ILE A 214 13.91 16.04 -3.46
C ILE A 214 14.31 17.02 -2.35
N GLN A 215 14.31 16.51 -1.13
CA GLN A 215 14.86 17.22 0.02
C GLN A 215 15.68 16.26 0.87
N LEU A 216 16.88 16.71 1.25
CA LEU A 216 17.72 15.99 2.21
C LEU A 216 17.12 16.11 3.60
N VAL A 217 16.99 15.00 4.33
CA VAL A 217 16.43 15.03 5.69
C VAL A 217 17.25 14.24 6.69
N GLU A 218 17.23 14.70 7.93
CA GLU A 218 17.63 13.94 9.12
C GLU A 218 16.36 13.41 9.80
N SER A 219 16.32 12.10 10.04
CA SER A 219 15.20 11.46 10.72
C SER A 219 15.59 10.09 11.27
N SER A 220 15.76 10.04 12.59
CA SER A 220 15.97 8.79 13.31
C SER A 220 14.81 7.81 13.15
N LYS A 221 13.59 8.34 12.93
CA LYS A 221 12.36 7.59 12.67
C LYS A 221 12.38 6.94 11.30
N LEU A 222 12.72 7.67 10.22
CA LEU A 222 12.83 7.08 8.88
C LEU A 222 13.91 5.99 8.82
N GLN A 223 14.98 6.14 9.60
CA GLN A 223 16.02 5.13 9.75
C GLN A 223 15.53 3.84 10.45
N GLU A 224 14.49 3.88 11.28
CA GLU A 224 13.91 2.68 11.88
C GLU A 224 13.32 1.73 10.83
N PHE A 225 12.85 2.26 9.71
CA PHE A 225 12.29 1.47 8.60
C PHE A 225 13.36 0.88 7.67
N HIS A 226 14.62 1.33 7.77
CA HIS A 226 15.64 1.06 6.76
C HIS A 226 16.87 0.32 7.30
N THR A 227 17.34 0.65 8.51
CA THR A 227 18.62 0.19 9.04
C THR A 227 18.41 -0.59 10.34
N LEU A 228 18.82 -1.86 10.41
CA LEU A 228 18.84 -2.61 11.68
C LEU A 228 19.89 -2.00 12.63
N LYS A 229 19.42 -1.57 13.80
CA LYS A 229 20.26 -1.01 14.87
C LYS A 229 20.77 -2.14 15.77
N ASN A 230 21.98 -2.01 16.32
CA ASN A 230 22.45 -2.98 17.32
C ASN A 230 21.53 -2.98 18.55
N LEU A 231 21.40 -4.13 19.21
CA LEU A 231 20.66 -4.22 20.46
C LEU A 231 21.28 -3.31 21.53
N SER A 232 20.45 -2.53 22.21
CA SER A 232 20.84 -1.73 23.36
C SER A 232 20.92 -2.60 24.62
N SER A 233 21.94 -3.44 24.74
CA SER A 233 22.21 -4.25 25.95
C SER A 233 23.46 -3.74 26.68
N GLU A 234 23.56 -4.00 27.98
CA GLU A 234 24.75 -3.66 28.78
C GLU A 234 26.01 -4.43 28.35
N ASN A 235 25.82 -5.67 27.86
CA ASN A 235 26.92 -6.60 27.57
C ASN A 235 27.29 -6.73 26.08
N LYS A 236 26.57 -6.05 25.17
CA LYS A 236 26.76 -6.00 23.70
C LYS A 236 27.58 -7.15 23.10
N ARG A 237 27.09 -8.39 23.23
CA ARG A 237 27.79 -9.58 22.72
C ARG A 237 27.57 -9.77 21.23
N ILE A 238 26.34 -9.53 20.77
CA ILE A 238 25.96 -9.68 19.36
C ILE A 238 26.01 -8.32 18.66
N ASN A 239 26.79 -8.23 17.59
CA ASN A 239 26.88 -7.06 16.73
C ASN A 239 26.33 -7.38 15.35
N ILE A 240 25.43 -6.55 14.84
CA ILE A 240 24.88 -6.71 13.48
C ILE A 240 25.96 -6.30 12.46
N PRO A 241 26.41 -7.21 11.58
CA PRO A 241 27.34 -6.86 10.49
C PRO A 241 26.73 -5.83 9.54
N ASN A 242 27.56 -5.00 8.89
CA ASN A 242 27.07 -3.96 7.97
C ASN A 242 26.22 -4.54 6.83
N ASP A 243 26.64 -5.65 6.23
CA ASP A 243 25.90 -6.34 5.16
C ASP A 243 24.53 -6.88 5.59
N CYS A 244 24.27 -6.94 6.91
CA CYS A 244 23.00 -7.38 7.48
C CYS A 244 22.11 -6.19 7.90
N ARG A 245 22.55 -4.93 7.75
CA ARG A 245 21.81 -3.76 8.26
C ARG A 245 20.65 -3.33 7.37
N HIS A 246 20.74 -3.53 6.05
CA HIS A 246 19.82 -2.94 5.07
C HIS A 246 18.91 -4.01 4.42
N LEU A 247 18.24 -4.82 5.25
CA LEU A 247 17.42 -5.95 4.77
C LEU A 247 16.15 -5.55 4.03
N ALA A 248 15.74 -4.29 4.09
CA ALA A 248 14.56 -3.80 3.38
C ALA A 248 14.88 -3.23 1.98
N GLY A 249 16.14 -3.35 1.52
CA GLY A 249 16.57 -2.88 0.20
C GLY A 249 16.45 -1.36 0.02
N ASN A 250 16.58 -0.91 -1.23
CA ASN A 250 16.57 0.51 -1.63
C ASN A 250 15.47 0.85 -2.66
N THR A 251 14.42 0.04 -2.73
CA THR A 251 13.21 0.44 -3.46
C THR A 251 12.54 1.63 -2.76
N ILE A 252 11.73 2.37 -3.50
CA ILE A 252 10.90 3.43 -2.94
C ILE A 252 10.15 2.95 -1.70
N PHE A 253 10.06 3.84 -0.73
CA PHE A 253 9.15 3.68 0.39
C PHE A 253 8.12 4.80 0.35
N ASP A 254 6.93 4.47 -0.15
CA ASP A 254 5.79 5.38 -0.16
C ASP A 254 5.30 5.62 1.27
N LEU A 255 5.22 6.89 1.67
CA LEU A 255 4.76 7.28 3.00
C LEU A 255 4.04 8.63 2.93
N ASN A 256 2.95 8.76 3.69
CA ASN A 256 2.35 10.08 3.90
C ASN A 256 3.19 10.92 4.89
N VAL A 257 4.22 11.60 4.37
CA VAL A 257 5.18 12.36 5.21
C VAL A 257 4.55 13.50 6.00
N ASN A 258 3.37 13.99 5.61
CA ASN A 258 2.66 15.03 6.33
C ASN A 258 2.18 14.55 7.71
N GLU A 259 1.89 13.27 7.85
CA GLU A 259 1.42 12.63 9.09
C GLU A 259 2.58 12.32 10.04
N VAL A 260 3.82 12.25 9.53
CA VAL A 260 5.04 12.00 10.30
C VAL A 260 6.03 13.17 10.31
N LYS A 261 5.59 14.37 9.89
CA LYS A 261 6.44 15.56 9.72
C LYS A 261 7.22 15.95 10.98
N ASP A 262 6.67 15.67 12.16
CA ASP A 262 7.30 15.98 13.46
C ASP A 262 8.58 15.18 13.70
N TYR A 263 8.81 14.10 12.94
CA TYR A 263 10.02 13.29 12.99
C TYR A 263 11.03 13.61 11.89
N ILE A 264 10.75 14.61 11.06
CA ILE A 264 11.54 14.94 9.87
C ILE A 264 12.16 16.32 10.04
N ARG A 265 13.49 16.39 9.96
CA ARG A 265 14.22 17.65 9.93
C ARG A 265 14.83 17.87 8.54
N PRO A 266 14.30 18.82 7.75
CA PRO A 266 14.93 19.22 6.50
C PRO A 266 16.36 19.74 6.70
N LEU A 267 17.28 19.30 5.83
CA LEU A 267 18.69 19.72 5.80
C LEU A 267 19.02 20.59 4.58
N SER A 268 18.09 20.69 3.63
CA SER A 268 18.20 21.52 2.43
C SER A 268 16.86 22.19 2.14
N LYS A 269 16.87 23.23 1.31
CA LYS A 269 15.67 23.62 0.55
C LYS A 269 15.26 22.50 -0.41
N PRO A 270 14.01 22.50 -0.94
CA PRO A 270 13.63 21.65 -2.05
C PRO A 270 14.59 21.81 -3.23
N ILE A 271 15.10 20.70 -3.76
CA ILE A 271 16.03 20.65 -4.89
C ILE A 271 15.26 20.10 -6.09
N PRO A 272 15.04 20.89 -7.16
CA PRO A 272 14.51 20.36 -8.40
C PRO A 272 15.56 19.46 -9.04
N VAL A 273 15.22 18.21 -9.34
CA VAL A 273 16.15 17.23 -9.92
C VAL A 273 15.85 16.95 -11.37
N PHE A 274 14.66 16.43 -11.70
CA PHE A 274 14.27 16.13 -13.08
C PHE A 274 13.17 17.07 -13.54
N ASN A 275 13.30 17.60 -14.76
CA ASN A 275 12.28 18.42 -15.39
C ASN A 275 11.87 17.80 -16.73
N PHE A 276 10.62 17.37 -16.81
CA PHE A 276 10.05 16.78 -18.00
C PHE A 276 9.17 17.79 -18.70
N ASN A 277 9.57 18.18 -19.92
CA ASN A 277 8.66 18.83 -20.86
C ASN A 277 8.05 17.75 -21.76
N PHE A 278 6.79 17.41 -21.51
CA PHE A 278 6.12 16.28 -22.16
C PHE A 278 6.03 16.43 -23.69
N LYS A 279 6.10 17.66 -24.20
CA LYS A 279 6.13 17.94 -25.64
C LYS A 279 7.48 17.60 -26.29
N ASN A 280 8.57 17.71 -25.53
CA ASN A 280 9.93 17.67 -26.07
C ASN A 280 10.75 16.44 -25.60
N LEU A 281 10.11 15.45 -24.98
CA LEU A 281 10.78 14.23 -24.50
C LEU A 281 11.61 13.51 -25.57
N ASN A 282 11.12 13.50 -26.82
CA ASN A 282 11.83 12.88 -27.95
C ASN A 282 13.11 13.62 -28.35
N GLU A 283 13.14 14.96 -28.22
CA GLU A 283 14.30 15.77 -28.60
C GLU A 283 15.43 15.63 -27.58
N ALA A 284 15.07 15.53 -26.29
CA ALA A 284 16.02 15.33 -25.20
C ALA A 284 16.43 13.85 -25.01
N ASN A 285 15.64 12.90 -25.55
CA ASN A 285 15.76 11.46 -25.31
C ASN A 285 15.78 11.07 -23.81
N ASN A 286 15.28 11.95 -22.95
CA ASN A 286 15.27 11.79 -21.49
C ASN A 286 14.06 11.01 -20.98
N PHE A 287 13.35 10.28 -21.86
CA PHE A 287 12.24 9.42 -21.45
C PHE A 287 12.66 7.98 -21.13
N THR A 288 13.92 7.61 -21.46
CA THR A 288 14.45 6.25 -21.26
C THR A 288 15.35 6.15 -20.04
N GLU A 289 16.31 7.05 -19.91
CA GLU A 289 17.14 7.22 -18.73
C GLU A 289 17.76 8.62 -18.72
N GLU A 290 18.00 9.16 -17.53
CA GLU A 290 18.76 10.40 -17.33
C GLU A 290 19.61 10.27 -16.07
N THR A 291 20.81 10.87 -16.09
CA THR A 291 21.70 10.97 -14.93
C THR A 291 22.09 12.42 -14.71
N ILE A 292 21.89 12.90 -13.49
CA ILE A 292 22.26 14.25 -13.07
C ILE A 292 23.21 14.15 -11.88
N LEU A 293 24.25 14.98 -11.89
CA LEU A 293 25.17 15.16 -10.78
C LEU A 293 25.19 16.64 -10.39
N GLU A 294 24.44 16.99 -9.34
CA GLU A 294 24.36 18.36 -8.83
C GLU A 294 25.27 18.56 -7.63
N ASN A 295 25.91 19.73 -7.53
CA ASN A 295 26.62 20.12 -6.32
C ASN A 295 25.73 21.04 -5.49
N ILE A 296 25.32 20.54 -4.33
CA ILE A 296 24.43 21.26 -3.41
C ILE A 296 25.20 21.77 -2.20
N GLN A 297 24.92 23.02 -1.82
CA GLN A 297 25.40 23.58 -0.57
C GLN A 297 24.44 23.19 0.56
N CYS A 298 24.97 22.58 1.61
CA CYS A 298 24.17 22.24 2.79
C CYS A 298 23.87 23.49 3.62
N ASP A 299 22.61 23.68 4.01
CA ASP A 299 22.19 24.83 4.81
C ASP A 299 22.40 24.61 6.31
N TYR A 300 22.42 23.35 6.75
CA TYR A 300 22.42 22.95 8.16
C TYR A 300 23.43 21.85 8.45
N ASP A 301 23.90 21.80 9.70
CA ASP A 301 24.58 20.64 10.25
C ASP A 301 23.58 19.48 10.40
N GLY A 302 24.01 18.25 10.13
CA GLY A 302 23.18 17.06 10.33
C GLY A 302 23.72 15.79 9.69
N ARG A 303 22.95 14.71 9.79
CA ARG A 303 23.18 13.47 9.04
C ARG A 303 22.07 13.27 8.01
N ILE A 304 22.46 13.12 6.75
CA ILE A 304 21.54 12.75 5.67
C ILE A 304 21.10 11.31 5.92
N ASP A 305 19.89 11.17 6.43
CA ASP A 305 19.28 9.89 6.76
C ASP A 305 18.39 9.37 5.64
N ALA A 306 17.75 10.26 4.88
CA ALA A 306 16.88 9.92 3.76
C ALA A 306 16.73 11.10 2.80
N PHE A 307 16.14 10.82 1.65
CA PHE A 307 15.62 11.78 0.69
C PHE A 307 14.09 11.68 0.70
N ILE A 308 13.41 12.82 0.81
CA ILE A 308 11.96 12.90 0.57
C ILE A 308 11.79 13.42 -0.86
N MET A 309 11.04 12.68 -1.66
CA MET A 309 10.74 12.97 -3.05
C MET A 309 9.26 13.28 -3.22
N TRP A 310 8.98 14.29 -4.05
CA TRP A 310 7.63 14.62 -4.53
C TRP A 310 7.73 15.28 -5.91
N TRP A 311 6.60 15.61 -6.52
CA TRP A 311 6.57 16.27 -7.82
C TRP A 311 5.58 17.43 -7.87
N ASN A 312 5.77 18.30 -8.87
CA ASN A 312 4.84 19.36 -9.23
C ASN A 312 4.64 19.39 -10.75
N LEU A 313 3.40 19.57 -11.18
CA LEU A 313 2.98 19.70 -12.56
C LEU A 313 2.71 21.17 -12.85
N ASP A 314 3.27 21.65 -13.96
CA ASP A 314 2.75 22.84 -14.63
C ASP A 314 1.65 22.36 -15.58
N MET A 315 0.39 22.67 -15.24
CA MET A 315 -0.78 22.18 -15.99
C MET A 315 -0.93 22.89 -17.33
N ASP A 316 -0.27 24.04 -17.51
CA ASP A 316 -0.26 24.84 -18.73
C ASP A 316 1.16 25.31 -19.09
N GLU A 317 1.36 25.77 -20.33
CA GLU A 317 2.68 26.16 -20.83
C GLU A 317 3.30 27.33 -20.05
N GLN A 318 2.48 28.19 -19.43
CA GLN A 318 2.94 29.33 -18.65
C GLN A 318 3.26 28.97 -17.19
N GLY A 319 2.84 27.80 -16.70
CA GLY A 319 2.99 27.41 -15.29
C GLY A 319 2.12 28.25 -14.34
N GLU A 320 1.02 28.82 -14.83
CA GLU A 320 0.08 29.61 -14.01
C GLU A 320 -0.87 28.71 -13.20
N ILE A 321 -1.13 27.50 -13.71
CA ILE A 321 -1.95 26.49 -13.04
C ILE A 321 -1.02 25.35 -12.65
N GLN A 322 -0.92 25.08 -11.35
CA GLN A 322 -0.01 24.07 -10.81
C GLN A 322 -0.75 23.02 -9.99
N LEU A 323 -0.25 21.79 -10.00
CA LEU A 323 -0.76 20.68 -9.20
C LEU A 323 0.43 19.85 -8.73
N GLY A 324 0.57 19.60 -7.43
CA GLY A 324 1.71 18.86 -6.92
C GLY A 324 1.45 18.18 -5.58
N THR A 325 2.36 17.30 -5.20
CA THR A 325 2.38 16.55 -3.94
C THR A 325 3.32 17.19 -2.93
N ILE A 326 3.30 18.52 -2.85
CA ILE A 326 4.26 19.29 -2.06
C ILE A 326 4.03 19.04 -0.55
N PRO A 327 5.07 18.65 0.21
CA PRO A 327 4.96 18.51 1.66
C PRO A 327 4.51 19.80 2.35
N THR A 328 3.70 19.67 3.40
CA THR A 328 3.09 20.83 4.10
C THR A 328 4.11 21.86 4.61
N TRP A 329 5.32 21.43 4.99
CA TRP A 329 6.37 22.34 5.49
C TRP A 329 7.12 23.10 4.38
N CYS A 330 6.90 22.76 3.11
CA CYS A 330 7.50 23.45 1.98
C CYS A 330 6.69 24.67 1.51
N TYR A 331 5.51 24.91 2.09
CA TYR A 331 4.70 26.10 1.79
C TYR A 331 5.11 27.28 2.67
N ASP A 332 5.44 28.40 2.02
CA ASP A 332 5.71 29.67 2.73
C ASP A 332 4.43 30.28 3.35
N ASP A 333 3.27 30.04 2.73
CA ASP A 333 1.96 30.51 3.19
C ASP A 333 1.37 29.50 4.20
N PRO A 334 1.23 29.88 5.49
CA PRO A 334 0.70 28.99 6.51
C PRO A 334 -0.75 28.56 6.27
N GLU A 335 -1.56 29.37 5.60
CA GLU A 335 -2.95 29.00 5.29
C GLU A 335 -3.02 27.99 4.15
N LYS A 336 -2.13 28.08 3.16
CA LYS A 336 -1.98 26.98 2.17
C LYS A 336 -1.49 25.70 2.82
N ALA A 337 -0.49 25.80 3.70
CA ALA A 337 0.07 24.64 4.41
C ALA A 337 -0.97 23.88 5.24
N LYS A 338 -1.95 24.57 5.85
CA LYS A 338 -3.03 23.96 6.62
C LYS A 338 -4.12 23.33 5.76
N ASN A 339 -4.31 23.84 4.55
CA ASN A 339 -5.40 23.44 3.65
C ASN A 339 -4.89 22.60 2.47
N VAL A 340 -3.72 21.98 2.60
CA VAL A 340 -3.21 21.04 1.59
C VAL A 340 -4.21 19.90 1.43
N GLN A 341 -4.57 19.62 0.18
CA GLN A 341 -5.50 18.55 -0.17
C GLN A 341 -4.89 17.20 0.23
N TRP A 342 -5.60 16.44 1.07
CA TRP A 342 -5.25 15.06 1.37
C TRP A 342 -5.46 14.18 0.14
N ARG A 343 -4.56 13.22 -0.05
CA ARG A 343 -4.54 12.23 -1.13
C ARG A 343 -3.96 10.90 -0.63
N GLU A 344 -4.37 9.80 -1.27
CA GLU A 344 -3.76 8.48 -1.07
C GLU A 344 -3.18 7.88 -2.35
N HIS A 345 -3.83 8.11 -3.49
CA HIS A 345 -3.30 7.65 -4.79
C HIS A 345 -1.96 8.33 -5.14
N TRP A 346 -1.71 9.52 -4.61
CA TRP A 346 -0.43 10.22 -4.68
C TRP A 346 0.04 10.64 -3.30
N ILE A 347 1.19 10.12 -2.90
CA ILE A 347 1.86 10.50 -1.65
C ILE A 347 3.30 10.90 -1.94
N HIS A 348 4.25 10.53 -1.09
CA HIS A 348 5.63 10.97 -1.20
C HIS A 348 6.55 9.75 -1.20
N GLY A 349 7.61 9.81 -1.99
CA GLY A 349 8.62 8.77 -2.05
C GLY A 349 9.74 9.00 -1.05
N ILE A 350 10.09 7.99 -0.28
CA ILE A 350 11.28 8.01 0.59
C ILE A 350 12.36 7.13 -0.03
N PHE A 351 13.52 7.73 -0.26
CA PHE A 351 14.73 7.04 -0.70
C PHE A 351 15.82 7.16 0.37
N TYR A 352 16.76 6.22 0.36
CA TYR A 352 17.81 6.15 1.36
C TYR A 352 19.19 6.23 0.67
N PRO A 353 20.14 7.00 1.21
CA PRO A 353 21.52 6.93 0.74
C PRO A 353 22.09 5.56 1.06
N GLN A 354 23.06 5.09 0.28
CA GLN A 354 23.73 3.81 0.56
C GLN A 354 24.42 3.81 1.93
N GLU A 355 25.03 4.94 2.25
CA GLU A 355 25.67 5.18 3.53
C GLU A 355 25.23 6.54 4.07
N PRO A 356 24.79 6.63 5.34
CA PRO A 356 24.45 7.90 5.95
C PRO A 356 25.65 8.86 5.91
N LYS A 357 25.41 10.11 5.49
CA LYS A 357 26.47 11.12 5.34
C LYS A 357 26.28 12.24 6.35
N ILE A 358 27.30 12.47 7.19
CA ILE A 358 27.34 13.63 8.08
C ILE A 358 27.81 14.84 7.27
N ILE A 359 27.07 15.94 7.41
CA ILE A 359 27.30 17.21 6.73
C ILE A 359 27.34 18.36 7.75
N LYS A 360 28.10 19.40 7.42
CA LYS A 360 28.08 20.69 8.10
C LYS A 360 27.46 21.75 7.21
N ALA A 361 26.92 22.79 7.83
CA ALA A 361 26.49 23.97 7.12
C ALA A 361 27.63 24.51 6.24
N LYS A 362 27.30 24.80 4.98
CA LYS A 362 28.20 25.22 3.89
C LYS A 362 29.06 24.12 3.27
N ASP A 363 28.96 22.86 3.72
CA ASP A 363 29.58 21.75 3.00
C ASP A 363 28.98 21.65 1.59
N GLN A 364 29.81 21.29 0.63
CA GLN A 364 29.41 20.97 -0.73
C GLN A 364 29.26 19.45 -0.84
N VAL A 365 28.08 18.99 -1.24
CA VAL A 365 27.77 17.58 -1.45
C VAL A 365 27.37 17.39 -2.90
N SER A 366 27.98 16.39 -3.54
CA SER A 366 27.54 15.94 -4.86
C SER A 366 26.35 15.00 -4.68
N LEU A 367 25.20 15.43 -5.20
CA LEU A 367 23.95 14.71 -5.26
C LEU A 367 23.86 14.02 -6.62
N TYR A 368 23.76 12.70 -6.58
CA TYR A 368 23.56 11.86 -7.75
C TYR A 368 22.07 11.53 -7.88
N CYS A 369 21.47 11.88 -9.01
CA CYS A 369 20.09 11.56 -9.35
C CYS A 369 20.09 10.74 -10.64
N PHE A 370 19.40 9.61 -10.63
CA PHE A 370 19.20 8.78 -11.81
C PHE A 370 17.74 8.39 -11.93
N HIS A 371 17.27 8.26 -13.17
CA HIS A 371 16.03 7.56 -13.45
C HIS A 371 16.19 6.68 -14.70
N ASP A 372 15.44 5.58 -14.74
CA ASP A 372 15.13 4.88 -15.97
C ASP A 372 13.70 5.23 -16.43
N GLU A 373 13.07 4.41 -17.27
CA GLU A 373 11.71 4.69 -17.78
C GLU A 373 10.64 4.67 -16.67
N TYR A 374 10.89 3.98 -15.53
CA TYR A 374 9.88 3.70 -14.51
C TYR A 374 10.31 3.97 -13.06
N SER A 375 11.60 4.12 -12.78
CA SER A 375 12.12 4.15 -11.40
C SER A 375 13.15 5.24 -11.17
N LEU A 376 13.14 5.78 -9.95
CA LEU A 376 14.05 6.84 -9.49
C LEU A 376 15.11 6.31 -8.53
N TYR A 377 16.26 6.98 -8.52
CA TYR A 377 17.38 6.65 -7.66
C TYR A 377 18.14 7.90 -7.23
N PHE A 378 18.44 8.02 -5.94
CA PHE A 378 19.13 9.16 -5.35
C PHE A 378 20.26 8.70 -4.42
N ASP A 379 21.42 9.35 -4.49
CA ASP A 379 22.52 9.11 -3.57
C ASP A 379 23.41 10.35 -3.39
N VAL A 380 24.25 10.36 -2.36
CA VAL A 380 25.19 11.47 -2.08
C VAL A 380 26.64 10.97 -2.03
N GLY A 381 27.45 11.36 -3.01
CA GLY A 381 28.80 10.81 -3.12
C GLY A 381 29.59 11.31 -4.33
N THR A 382 30.89 10.98 -4.37
CA THR A 382 31.83 11.45 -5.39
C THR A 382 31.91 10.56 -6.63
N SER A 383 31.14 9.48 -6.70
CA SER A 383 31.21 8.54 -7.82
C SER A 383 29.82 8.10 -8.26
N PRO A 384 29.51 8.16 -9.58
CA PRO A 384 28.26 7.62 -10.10
C PRO A 384 28.22 6.12 -9.80
N PHE A 385 27.10 5.67 -9.22
CA PHE A 385 26.92 4.29 -8.80
C PHE A 385 26.00 3.55 -9.78
N SER A 386 26.17 2.23 -9.90
CA SER A 386 25.29 1.39 -10.72
C SER A 386 23.95 1.16 -10.00
N PRO A 387 22.80 1.57 -10.54
CA PRO A 387 21.48 1.33 -9.95
C PRO A 387 21.17 -0.15 -9.70
N ARG A 388 21.94 -1.08 -10.29
CA ARG A 388 21.72 -2.54 -10.22
C ARG A 388 22.41 -3.24 -9.04
N SER A 389 23.11 -2.52 -8.16
CA SER A 389 23.94 -3.14 -7.11
C SER A 389 23.29 -3.15 -5.71
N PHE A 390 21.97 -2.94 -5.59
CA PHE A 390 21.30 -2.88 -4.30
C PHE A 390 21.04 -4.25 -3.68
N THR A 391 21.10 -4.30 -2.35
CA THR A 391 20.67 -5.45 -1.57
C THR A 391 19.19 -5.71 -1.84
N PRO A 392 18.80 -6.94 -2.21
CA PRO A 392 17.39 -7.29 -2.38
C PRO A 392 16.61 -7.06 -1.08
N ALA A 393 15.33 -6.67 -1.20
CA ALA A 393 14.45 -6.56 -0.04
C ALA A 393 14.09 -7.96 0.49
N ILE A 394 14.65 -8.32 1.64
CA ILE A 394 14.42 -9.58 2.36
C ILE A 394 13.37 -9.43 3.46
N LEU A 395 13.29 -8.23 4.07
CA LEU A 395 12.39 -7.92 5.17
C LEU A 395 11.64 -6.61 4.90
N GLY A 396 10.33 -6.56 5.17
CA GLY A 396 9.53 -5.35 4.97
C GLY A 396 9.92 -4.20 5.91
N ARG A 397 9.70 -2.95 5.46
CA ARG A 397 10.00 -1.71 6.21
C ARG A 397 9.37 -1.68 7.62
N LEU A 398 8.12 -2.13 7.76
CA LEU A 398 7.46 -2.19 9.07
C LEU A 398 8.09 -3.22 10.02
N ALA A 399 8.57 -4.35 9.49
CA ALA A 399 9.26 -5.34 10.30
C ALA A 399 10.64 -4.85 10.77
N MET A 400 11.33 -4.05 9.96
CA MET A 400 12.53 -3.31 10.40
C MET A 400 12.20 -2.35 11.54
N ALA A 401 11.10 -1.59 11.42
CA ALA A 401 10.64 -0.71 12.48
C ALA A 401 10.26 -1.49 13.75
N ALA A 402 9.68 -2.70 13.62
CA ALA A 402 9.33 -3.57 14.75
C ALA A 402 10.57 -4.03 15.51
N PHE A 403 11.64 -4.38 14.78
CA PHE A 403 12.93 -4.73 15.35
C PHE A 403 13.56 -3.56 16.10
N ASN A 404 13.52 -2.37 15.49
CA ASN A 404 14.13 -1.16 16.02
C ASN A 404 13.32 -0.48 17.13
N CYS A 405 12.09 -0.92 17.41
CA CYS A 405 11.22 -0.29 18.40
C CYS A 405 11.67 -0.58 19.84
N ASP A 406 12.18 0.45 20.53
CA ASP A 406 12.67 0.37 21.90
C ASP A 406 11.59 -0.07 22.90
N LYS A 407 10.38 0.48 22.78
CA LYS A 407 9.24 0.12 23.65
C LYS A 407 8.87 -1.36 23.50
N ARG A 408 8.83 -1.87 22.27
CA ARG A 408 8.60 -3.30 21.98
C ARG A 408 9.70 -4.17 22.57
N ARG A 409 10.96 -3.80 22.36
CA ARG A 409 12.13 -4.50 22.92
C ARG A 409 12.09 -4.56 24.45
N GLN A 410 11.80 -3.45 25.12
CA GLN A 410 11.67 -3.40 26.58
C GLN A 410 10.56 -4.32 27.10
N ARG A 411 9.41 -4.41 26.42
CA ARG A 411 8.33 -5.34 26.80
C ARG A 411 8.77 -6.80 26.72
N TYR A 412 9.51 -7.18 25.67
CA TYR A 412 10.10 -8.51 25.58
C TYR A 412 11.10 -8.76 26.71
N MET A 413 12.03 -7.84 26.96
CA MET A 413 13.02 -7.99 28.03
C MET A 413 12.35 -8.17 29.41
N GLN A 414 11.36 -7.33 29.75
CA GLN A 414 10.61 -7.45 31.00
C GLN A 414 9.89 -8.80 31.13
N ALA A 415 9.28 -9.29 30.05
CA ALA A 415 8.57 -10.57 30.06
C ALA A 415 9.53 -11.77 30.13
N LEU A 416 10.69 -11.69 29.47
CA LEU A 416 11.75 -12.69 29.55
C LEU A 416 12.34 -12.75 30.96
N GLU A 417 12.66 -11.61 31.56
CA GLU A 417 13.17 -11.53 32.93
C GLU A 417 12.27 -12.27 33.92
N LYS A 418 10.95 -12.05 33.84
CA LYS A 418 9.98 -12.79 34.66
C LYS A 418 9.94 -14.28 34.34
N SER A 419 9.96 -14.65 33.06
CA SER A 419 9.86 -16.05 32.62
C SER A 419 11.06 -16.88 33.02
N PHE A 420 12.26 -16.29 32.99
CA PHE A 420 13.52 -16.97 33.29
C PHE A 420 13.92 -16.87 34.77
N SER A 421 13.46 -15.86 35.51
CA SER A 421 13.73 -15.70 36.94
C SER A 421 13.26 -16.92 37.74
N ASN A 422 14.15 -17.51 38.53
CA ASN A 422 13.89 -18.70 39.37
C ASN A 422 13.35 -19.93 38.59
N SER A 423 13.60 -19.98 37.28
CA SER A 423 13.17 -21.09 36.42
C SER A 423 14.31 -22.10 36.17
N SER A 424 13.95 -23.34 35.88
CA SER A 424 14.90 -24.38 35.43
C SER A 424 15.03 -24.46 33.91
N ILE A 425 14.60 -23.42 33.17
CA ILE A 425 14.54 -23.43 31.70
C ILE A 425 15.97 -23.46 31.14
N LYS A 426 16.25 -24.46 30.29
CA LYS A 426 17.55 -24.63 29.63
C LYS A 426 17.44 -24.78 28.12
N HIS A 427 16.40 -25.49 27.64
CA HIS A 427 16.21 -25.74 26.21
C HIS A 427 14.97 -25.01 25.71
N CYS A 428 15.15 -24.16 24.71
CA CYS A 428 14.11 -23.32 24.15
C CYS A 428 13.92 -23.60 22.66
N LEU A 429 12.68 -23.58 22.20
CA LEU A 429 12.33 -23.62 20.79
C LEU A 429 11.71 -22.29 20.38
N TYR A 430 12.37 -21.53 19.50
CA TYR A 430 11.80 -20.36 18.86
C TYR A 430 11.10 -20.75 17.56
N ILE A 431 9.90 -20.18 17.32
CA ILE A 431 9.12 -20.39 16.09
C ILE A 431 8.76 -19.02 15.50
N GLY A 432 9.23 -18.74 14.27
CA GLY A 432 8.87 -17.52 13.54
C GLY A 432 10.00 -17.01 12.65
N ASP A 433 9.71 -15.94 11.91
CA ASP A 433 10.68 -15.24 11.05
C ASP A 433 11.28 -13.99 11.73
N GLY A 434 10.86 -13.66 12.95
CA GLY A 434 11.35 -12.49 13.68
C GLY A 434 12.83 -12.64 14.07
N LEU A 435 13.57 -11.53 14.05
CA LEU A 435 14.99 -11.48 14.41
C LEU A 435 15.23 -11.00 15.85
N LEU A 436 14.34 -10.21 16.44
CA LEU A 436 14.59 -9.55 17.73
C LEU A 436 14.65 -10.55 18.89
N LEU A 437 13.67 -11.44 19.02
CA LEU A 437 13.56 -12.32 20.20
C LEU A 437 14.66 -13.38 20.27
N PRO A 438 15.05 -14.07 19.17
CA PRO A 438 16.20 -14.96 19.19
C PRO A 438 17.48 -14.25 19.65
N LEU A 439 17.71 -13.04 19.12
CA LEU A 439 18.86 -12.23 19.51
C LEU A 439 18.78 -11.81 20.99
N LEU A 440 17.63 -11.37 21.48
CA LEU A 440 17.46 -10.99 22.90
C LEU A 440 17.70 -12.18 23.84
N ILE A 441 17.19 -13.37 23.52
CA ILE A 441 17.37 -14.57 24.34
C ILE A 441 18.86 -14.91 24.46
N LEU A 442 19.56 -14.99 23.33
CA LEU A 442 20.98 -15.35 23.30
C LEU A 442 21.87 -14.23 23.87
N GLU A 443 21.47 -12.98 23.71
CA GLU A 443 22.14 -11.82 24.30
C GLU A 443 21.92 -11.74 25.81
N MET A 444 20.79 -12.15 26.38
CA MET A 444 20.51 -12.05 27.83
C MET A 444 20.89 -13.33 28.59
N TYR A 445 20.73 -14.50 27.97
CA TYR A 445 20.86 -15.81 28.60
C TYR A 445 21.77 -16.73 27.80
N PRO A 446 23.09 -16.50 27.80
CA PRO A 446 24.04 -17.20 26.92
C PRO A 446 24.18 -18.71 27.21
N ASN A 447 23.64 -19.19 28.33
CA ASN A 447 23.66 -20.60 28.71
C ASN A 447 22.43 -21.39 28.21
N ILE A 448 21.45 -20.72 27.58
CA ILE A 448 20.30 -21.38 26.96
C ILE A 448 20.74 -22.07 25.68
N GLU A 449 20.19 -23.25 25.44
CA GLU A 449 20.20 -23.89 24.13
C GLU A 449 18.95 -23.47 23.35
N LEU A 450 19.14 -22.76 22.24
CA LEU A 450 18.05 -22.22 21.44
C LEU A 450 17.96 -22.90 20.07
N ILE A 451 16.89 -23.65 19.85
CA ILE A 451 16.52 -24.15 18.52
C ILE A 451 15.64 -23.10 17.85
N ILE A 452 15.99 -22.67 16.65
CA ILE A 452 15.31 -21.62 15.89
C ILE A 452 14.65 -22.26 14.67
N LEU A 453 13.33 -22.43 14.70
CA LEU A 453 12.54 -22.89 13.56
C LEU A 453 12.17 -21.71 12.66
N GLN A 454 12.87 -21.62 11.54
CA GLN A 454 12.63 -20.62 10.50
C GLN A 454 12.40 -21.32 9.15
N SER A 455 11.13 -21.64 8.89
CA SER A 455 10.74 -22.52 7.77
C SER A 455 10.33 -21.77 6.50
N SER A 456 9.96 -20.49 6.62
CA SER A 456 9.34 -19.70 5.54
C SER A 456 10.33 -18.92 4.68
N ASN A 457 11.50 -18.53 5.21
CA ASN A 457 12.47 -17.70 4.49
C ASN A 457 13.93 -18.13 4.78
N ILE A 458 14.53 -18.89 3.87
CA ILE A 458 15.92 -19.38 4.00
C ILE A 458 16.95 -18.24 3.95
N HIS A 459 16.67 -17.16 3.21
CA HIS A 459 17.58 -16.02 3.13
C HIS A 459 17.64 -15.31 4.47
N LEU A 460 16.50 -15.05 5.09
CA LEU A 460 16.43 -14.43 6.41
C LEU A 460 17.10 -15.31 7.49
N ALA A 461 16.96 -16.63 7.40
CA ALA A 461 17.69 -17.57 8.25
C ALA A 461 19.22 -17.44 8.09
N ASN A 462 19.73 -17.29 6.86
CA ASN A 462 21.15 -17.06 6.61
C ASN A 462 21.64 -15.72 7.18
N TYR A 463 20.82 -14.66 7.11
CA TYR A 463 21.15 -13.38 7.74
C TYR A 463 21.18 -13.48 9.27
N LEU A 464 20.23 -14.21 9.87
CA LEU A 464 20.23 -14.47 11.31
C LEU A 464 21.49 -15.26 11.73
N GLU A 465 21.85 -16.32 10.98
CA GLU A 465 23.10 -17.08 11.19
C GLU A 465 24.34 -16.18 11.12
N ALA A 466 24.41 -15.29 10.13
CA ALA A 466 25.52 -14.35 9.97
C ALA A 466 25.62 -13.36 11.15
N ILE A 467 24.48 -12.86 11.65
CA ILE A 467 24.44 -11.99 12.83
C ILE A 467 24.90 -12.75 14.08
N LEU A 468 24.40 -13.96 14.30
CA LEU A 468 24.72 -14.77 15.47
C LEU A 468 26.18 -15.26 15.48
N SER A 469 26.71 -15.59 14.30
CA SER A 469 28.12 -15.98 14.11
C SER A 469 29.09 -14.82 14.38
N ASN A 470 28.61 -13.58 14.33
CA ASN A 470 29.38 -12.37 14.66
C ASN A 470 29.33 -12.00 16.16
N SER A 471 28.97 -12.95 17.02
CA SER A 471 29.00 -12.78 18.48
C SER A 471 30.43 -12.82 19.04
N SER A 472 30.69 -12.05 20.11
CA SER A 472 31.96 -12.07 20.83
C SER A 472 32.19 -13.35 21.66
N ILE A 473 31.14 -14.15 21.86
CA ILE A 473 31.18 -15.45 22.54
C ILE A 473 30.57 -16.54 21.67
N LYS A 474 30.93 -17.79 21.94
CA LYS A 474 30.24 -18.95 21.36
C LYS A 474 28.83 -19.04 21.96
N LEU A 475 27.81 -18.90 21.10
CA LEU A 475 26.41 -19.07 21.46
C LEU A 475 25.96 -20.52 21.24
N ASN A 476 24.97 -20.98 22.01
CA ASN A 476 24.38 -22.32 21.87
C ASN A 476 23.04 -22.22 21.14
N TYR A 477 23.07 -22.34 19.81
CA TYR A 477 21.88 -22.28 18.98
C TYR A 477 21.95 -23.24 17.79
N GLN A 478 20.79 -23.57 17.25
CA GLN A 478 20.66 -24.34 16.01
C GLN A 478 19.50 -23.78 15.17
N ILE A 479 19.78 -23.31 13.96
CA ILE A 479 18.74 -22.90 13.01
C ILE A 479 18.30 -24.10 12.16
N ILE A 480 16.99 -24.32 12.11
CA ILE A 480 16.37 -25.43 11.38
C ILE A 480 15.20 -24.94 10.53
N SER A 481 14.94 -25.65 9.43
CA SER A 481 13.80 -25.37 8.55
C SER A 481 12.59 -26.28 8.79
N SER A 482 12.74 -27.36 9.58
CA SER A 482 11.67 -28.29 9.91
C SER A 482 11.96 -29.07 11.19
N LEU A 483 10.91 -29.32 11.97
CA LEU A 483 10.92 -30.20 13.16
C LEU A 483 10.67 -31.68 12.82
N ASP A 484 10.40 -32.00 11.55
CA ASP A 484 10.13 -33.38 11.10
C ASP A 484 11.41 -34.21 10.92
N LYS A 485 12.60 -33.60 11.07
CA LYS A 485 13.87 -34.33 11.06
C LYS A 485 14.09 -34.98 12.42
N ASP A 486 14.33 -36.30 12.46
CA ASP A 486 14.46 -37.14 13.68
C ASP A 486 15.64 -36.81 14.62
N THR A 487 16.24 -35.63 14.51
CA THR A 487 17.46 -35.25 15.25
C THR A 487 17.18 -34.50 16.56
N ILE A 488 15.94 -34.05 16.79
CA ILE A 488 15.60 -33.21 17.96
C ILE A 488 14.53 -33.93 18.79
N ASP A 489 14.87 -34.23 20.04
CA ASP A 489 13.91 -34.73 21.02
C ASP A 489 13.07 -33.58 21.59
N LEU A 490 11.86 -33.40 21.05
CA LEU A 490 10.94 -32.33 21.46
C LEU A 490 10.44 -32.46 22.91
N GLN A 491 10.62 -33.62 23.56
CA GLN A 491 10.33 -33.77 24.99
C GLN A 491 11.36 -33.05 25.89
N THR A 492 12.52 -32.68 25.36
CA THR A 492 13.55 -31.95 26.12
C THR A 492 13.29 -30.45 26.21
N ILE A 493 12.35 -29.92 25.41
CA ILE A 493 12.05 -28.50 25.33
C ILE A 493 11.30 -28.01 26.58
N ASP A 494 11.84 -26.95 27.18
CA ASP A 494 11.28 -26.28 28.35
C ASP A 494 10.26 -25.21 28.01
N MET A 495 10.52 -24.50 26.92
CA MET A 495 9.70 -23.36 26.51
C MET A 495 9.66 -23.21 25.00
N ILE A 496 8.48 -22.91 24.46
CA ILE A 496 8.28 -22.48 23.07
C ILE A 496 8.08 -20.96 23.05
N LEU A 497 8.87 -20.28 22.23
CA LEU A 497 8.92 -18.81 22.13
C LEU A 497 8.58 -18.36 20.71
N SER A 498 7.94 -17.19 20.58
CA SER A 498 7.71 -16.53 19.30
C SER A 498 7.62 -15.01 19.47
N GLU A 499 8.03 -14.28 18.43
CA GLU A 499 7.77 -12.84 18.27
C GLU A 499 6.36 -12.49 17.81
N PRO A 500 5.51 -13.51 17.69
CA PRO A 500 4.67 -13.80 16.52
C PRO A 500 4.93 -12.90 15.30
N PHE A 501 5.80 -13.35 14.40
CA PHE A 501 6.03 -12.71 13.10
C PHE A 501 6.37 -13.74 12.03
N PHE A 502 5.68 -13.66 10.89
CA PHE A 502 5.97 -14.44 9.68
C PHE A 502 5.99 -13.50 8.48
N THR A 503 6.95 -13.71 7.58
CA THR A 503 7.18 -12.83 6.41
C THR A 503 6.02 -12.79 5.42
N LYS A 504 5.15 -13.81 5.44
CA LYS A 504 3.94 -13.91 4.59
C LYS A 504 2.68 -13.34 5.25
N SER A 505 2.78 -12.81 6.46
CA SER A 505 1.65 -12.21 7.17
C SER A 505 1.29 -10.86 6.56
N ILE A 506 0.01 -10.66 6.28
CA ILE A 506 -0.54 -9.41 5.74
C ILE A 506 -1.35 -8.70 6.83
N LEU A 507 -2.30 -9.42 7.44
CA LEU A 507 -3.10 -8.94 8.56
C LEU A 507 -2.44 -9.34 9.90
N PRO A 508 -2.69 -8.59 10.98
CA PRO A 508 -2.04 -8.83 12.28
C PRO A 508 -2.21 -10.26 12.82
N TRP A 509 -3.42 -10.83 12.65
CA TRP A 509 -3.76 -12.17 13.11
C TRP A 509 -3.24 -13.29 12.20
N ASP A 510 -2.66 -13.00 11.04
CA ASP A 510 -1.96 -14.02 10.23
C ASP A 510 -0.81 -14.65 11.01
N ASN A 511 -0.25 -13.90 11.97
CA ASN A 511 0.78 -14.41 12.87
C ASN A 511 0.27 -15.46 13.88
N LEU A 512 -1.04 -15.73 13.94
CA LEU A 512 -1.60 -16.90 14.61
C LEU A 512 -1.17 -18.21 13.95
N HIS A 513 -0.44 -18.18 12.82
CA HIS A 513 0.25 -19.36 12.30
C HIS A 513 1.12 -20.06 13.36
N PHE A 514 1.66 -19.30 14.31
CA PHE A 514 2.34 -19.81 15.50
C PHE A 514 1.50 -20.86 16.27
N TYR A 515 0.21 -20.60 16.47
CA TYR A 515 -0.70 -21.53 17.14
C TYR A 515 -0.77 -22.87 16.41
N TYR A 516 -0.92 -22.83 15.08
CA TYR A 516 -1.04 -24.04 14.27
C TYR A 516 0.24 -24.87 14.27
N LEU A 517 1.41 -24.23 14.26
CA LEU A 517 2.68 -24.94 14.41
C LEU A 517 2.80 -25.63 15.78
N ILE A 518 2.36 -24.98 16.87
CA ILE A 518 2.32 -25.65 18.18
C ILE A 518 1.37 -26.85 18.15
N GLN A 519 0.16 -26.71 17.60
CA GLN A 519 -0.81 -27.80 17.57
C GLN A 519 -0.34 -28.97 16.71
N LYS A 520 0.30 -28.70 15.56
CA LYS A 520 0.87 -29.73 14.67
C LYS A 520 1.80 -30.69 15.42
N TYR A 521 2.58 -30.19 16.39
CA TYR A 521 3.55 -30.98 17.15
C TYR A 521 3.15 -31.21 18.62
N ARG A 522 1.90 -30.89 19.02
CA ARG A 522 1.46 -30.92 20.42
C ARG A 522 1.71 -32.26 21.11
N SER A 523 1.49 -33.37 20.42
CA SER A 523 1.69 -34.72 20.96
C SER A 523 3.17 -35.09 21.15
N LYS A 524 4.10 -34.35 20.53
CA LYS A 524 5.54 -34.56 20.66
C LYS A 524 6.17 -33.71 21.78
N PHE A 525 5.47 -32.69 22.27
CA PHE A 525 5.92 -31.86 23.39
C PHE A 525 5.49 -32.44 24.74
N ARG A 526 6.10 -31.97 25.83
CA ARG A 526 5.63 -32.26 27.19
C ARG A 526 4.30 -31.57 27.46
N SER A 527 3.50 -32.14 28.36
CA SER A 527 2.18 -31.59 28.72
C SER A 527 2.26 -30.28 29.49
N ASP A 528 3.36 -30.03 30.21
CA ASP A 528 3.62 -28.85 31.06
C ASP A 528 4.52 -27.80 30.38
N ILE A 529 4.70 -27.90 29.05
CA ILE A 529 5.53 -26.98 28.28
C ILE A 529 5.04 -25.53 28.41
N LYS A 530 5.97 -24.60 28.63
CA LYS A 530 5.66 -23.17 28.72
C LYS A 530 5.55 -22.55 27.33
N LEU A 531 4.57 -21.67 27.13
CA LEU A 531 4.37 -20.93 25.88
C LEU A 531 4.63 -19.43 26.09
N PHE A 532 5.30 -18.82 25.12
CA PHE A 532 5.57 -17.39 25.07
C PHE A 532 5.41 -16.88 23.63
N PRO A 533 4.41 -16.05 23.31
CA PRO A 533 3.25 -15.70 24.14
C PRO A 533 2.39 -16.91 24.50
N GLY A 534 1.61 -16.80 25.58
CA GLY A 534 0.66 -17.83 26.02
C GLY A 534 -0.77 -17.62 25.50
N LYS A 535 -1.15 -16.36 25.25
CA LYS A 535 -2.46 -15.97 24.73
C LYS A 535 -2.36 -14.87 23.70
N ALA A 536 -3.42 -14.70 22.92
CA ALA A 536 -3.64 -13.53 22.09
C ALA A 536 -5.08 -13.03 22.24
N ARG A 537 -5.33 -11.77 21.90
CA ARG A 537 -6.68 -11.22 21.79
C ARG A 537 -6.80 -10.31 20.58
N ILE A 538 -7.87 -10.46 19.81
CA ILE A 538 -8.21 -9.52 18.73
C ILE A 538 -9.09 -8.43 19.34
N ARG A 539 -8.80 -7.19 18.96
CA ARG A 539 -9.44 -5.99 19.52
C ARG A 539 -9.92 -5.08 18.40
N CYS A 540 -10.87 -4.20 18.70
CA CYS A 540 -11.30 -3.19 17.74
C CYS A 540 -11.54 -1.81 18.37
N LEU A 541 -11.60 -0.80 17.50
CA LEU A 541 -11.94 0.58 17.82
C LEU A 541 -12.76 1.21 16.66
N ALA A 542 -13.90 1.82 16.97
CA ALA A 542 -14.68 2.57 15.99
C ALA A 542 -14.12 3.99 15.82
N LEU A 543 -13.94 4.42 14.56
CA LEU A 543 -13.26 5.66 14.21
C LEU A 543 -14.10 6.53 13.27
N GLU A 544 -13.82 7.83 13.35
CA GLU A 544 -14.16 8.84 12.34
C GLU A 544 -12.83 9.29 11.72
N PHE A 545 -12.39 8.58 10.66
CA PHE A 545 -11.25 8.97 9.85
C PHE A 545 -11.51 10.28 9.13
N ASP A 546 -10.50 11.14 9.05
CA ASP A 546 -10.64 12.42 8.36
C ASP A 546 -10.77 12.21 6.85
N ASN A 547 -10.02 11.25 6.29
CA ASN A 547 -9.97 11.02 4.86
C ASN A 547 -9.85 9.57 4.40
N LEU A 548 -9.26 8.65 5.19
CA LEU A 548 -9.00 7.26 4.76
C LEU A 548 -10.25 6.55 4.18
N TYR A 549 -11.44 6.81 4.75
CA TYR A 549 -12.70 6.25 4.27
C TYR A 549 -13.03 6.56 2.79
N LYS A 550 -12.43 7.61 2.22
CA LYS A 550 -12.65 8.02 0.82
C LYS A 550 -12.20 6.95 -0.18
N ILE A 551 -11.24 6.10 0.18
CA ILE A 551 -10.73 5.04 -0.73
C ILE A 551 -11.76 3.92 -0.99
N ARG A 552 -12.86 3.89 -0.22
CA ARG A 552 -14.01 2.97 -0.40
C ARG A 552 -15.34 3.69 -0.52
N SER A 553 -15.35 5.02 -0.48
CA SER A 553 -16.59 5.79 -0.53
C SER A 553 -17.07 5.96 -1.97
N PRO A 554 -18.37 5.77 -2.25
CA PRO A 554 -18.91 6.06 -3.57
C PRO A 554 -18.73 7.53 -3.91
N VAL A 555 -18.40 7.82 -5.16
CA VAL A 555 -18.12 9.17 -5.66
C VAL A 555 -19.43 9.93 -5.90
N ARG A 556 -20.42 9.24 -6.48
CA ARG A 556 -21.72 9.73 -6.93
C ARG A 556 -21.60 10.83 -7.99
N GLN A 557 -21.14 12.01 -7.60
CA GLN A 557 -20.98 13.16 -8.48
C GLN A 557 -19.58 13.75 -8.31
N CYS A 558 -18.90 14.01 -9.42
CA CYS A 558 -17.59 14.67 -9.45
C CYS A 558 -17.59 15.77 -10.49
N SER A 559 -17.14 16.97 -10.14
CA SER A 559 -17.16 18.16 -11.01
C SER A 559 -18.48 18.36 -11.74
N GLN A 560 -19.59 18.14 -11.02
CA GLN A 560 -20.99 18.18 -11.50
C GLN A 560 -21.41 17.04 -12.45
N PHE A 561 -20.52 16.11 -12.82
CA PHE A 561 -20.86 14.94 -13.62
C PHE A 561 -21.35 13.79 -12.75
N ASP A 562 -22.41 13.13 -13.18
CA ASP A 562 -22.97 11.94 -12.53
C ASP A 562 -22.09 10.72 -12.88
N LEU A 563 -21.41 10.18 -11.87
CA LEU A 563 -20.55 8.99 -11.94
C LEU A 563 -21.18 7.77 -11.23
N THR A 564 -22.49 7.78 -10.98
CA THR A 564 -23.19 6.61 -10.42
C THR A 564 -22.97 5.31 -11.21
N PRO A 565 -22.83 5.30 -12.56
CA PRO A 565 -22.51 4.05 -13.27
C PRO A 565 -21.14 3.46 -12.90
N PHE A 566 -20.19 4.29 -12.46
CA PHE A 566 -18.91 3.82 -11.94
C PHE A 566 -19.10 3.21 -10.55
N ASP A 567 -19.73 3.92 -9.62
CA ASP A 567 -19.98 3.42 -8.26
C ASP A 567 -20.69 2.07 -8.26
N GLU A 568 -21.73 1.91 -9.09
CA GLU A 568 -22.49 0.67 -9.21
C GLU A 568 -21.63 -0.52 -9.65
N GLN A 569 -20.66 -0.30 -10.55
CA GLN A 569 -19.79 -1.37 -11.04
C GLN A 569 -18.66 -1.67 -10.05
N ILE A 570 -18.05 -0.64 -9.46
CA ILE A 570 -16.97 -0.80 -8.47
C ILE A 570 -17.50 -1.47 -7.20
N LEU A 571 -18.60 -0.98 -6.63
CA LEU A 571 -19.18 -1.57 -5.41
C LEU A 571 -19.58 -3.02 -5.62
N LYS A 572 -20.13 -3.35 -6.80
CA LYS A 572 -20.46 -4.73 -7.15
C LYS A 572 -19.20 -5.60 -7.23
N ALA A 573 -18.17 -5.13 -7.93
CA ALA A 573 -16.91 -5.87 -8.05
C ALA A 573 -16.26 -6.08 -6.67
N SER A 574 -16.18 -5.04 -5.84
CA SER A 574 -15.63 -5.11 -4.49
C SER A 574 -16.35 -6.11 -3.59
N VAL A 575 -17.68 -6.19 -3.64
CA VAL A 575 -18.44 -7.19 -2.86
C VAL A 575 -18.04 -8.62 -3.22
N ASP A 576 -17.69 -8.87 -4.48
CA ASP A 576 -17.37 -10.21 -4.97
C ASP A 576 -15.89 -10.60 -4.70
N VAL A 577 -14.96 -9.63 -4.59
CA VAL A 577 -13.50 -9.91 -4.59
C VAL A 577 -12.71 -9.37 -3.41
N ASP A 578 -13.16 -8.27 -2.80
CA ASP A 578 -12.44 -7.62 -1.72
C ASP A 578 -12.76 -8.29 -0.39
N GLU A 579 -11.73 -8.42 0.45
CA GLU A 579 -11.92 -8.85 1.82
C GLU A 579 -12.61 -7.71 2.60
N THR A 580 -13.52 -8.06 3.51
CA THR A 580 -14.25 -7.08 4.33
C THR A 580 -13.31 -6.23 5.20
N ILE A 581 -12.15 -6.76 5.54
CA ILE A 581 -11.14 -6.09 6.35
C ILE A 581 -9.84 -6.00 5.56
N GLU A 582 -9.34 -4.78 5.39
CA GLU A 582 -8.12 -4.48 4.62
C GLU A 582 -6.95 -4.05 5.53
N PRO A 583 -5.70 -4.36 5.16
CA PRO A 583 -4.52 -4.01 5.95
C PRO A 583 -4.05 -2.58 5.67
N GLN A 584 -4.05 -1.70 6.67
CA GLN A 584 -3.61 -0.30 6.56
C GLN A 584 -2.57 0.07 7.63
N SER A 585 -1.62 0.94 7.29
CA SER A 585 -0.68 1.51 8.24
C SER A 585 -1.33 2.69 8.97
N LEU A 586 -2.10 2.45 10.05
CA LEU A 586 -2.95 3.51 10.63
C LEU A 586 -2.21 4.70 11.25
N PHE A 587 -0.89 4.62 11.42
CA PHE A 587 -0.08 5.78 11.82
C PHE A 587 0.04 6.84 10.70
N GLU A 588 -0.35 6.49 9.47
CA GLU A 588 -0.35 7.38 8.28
C GLU A 588 -1.71 8.03 8.04
N TYR A 589 -2.69 7.84 8.93
CA TYR A 589 -4.04 8.36 8.73
C TYR A 589 -4.60 9.00 10.00
N SER A 590 -4.85 10.30 9.91
CA SER A 590 -5.53 11.05 10.95
C SER A 590 -7.01 10.65 11.10
N SER A 591 -7.47 10.70 12.34
CA SER A 591 -8.85 10.47 12.74
C SER A 591 -9.23 11.39 13.90
N LYS A 592 -10.52 11.67 14.01
CA LYS A 592 -11.09 12.49 15.08
C LYS A 592 -10.70 11.99 16.46
N LYS A 593 -10.34 12.94 17.33
CA LYS A 593 -10.10 12.70 18.76
C LYS A 593 -11.11 13.47 19.63
N PRO A 594 -11.69 12.86 20.68
CA PRO A 594 -11.51 11.46 21.08
C PRO A 594 -12.14 10.47 20.09
N ALA A 595 -11.65 9.22 20.09
CA ALA A 595 -12.23 8.13 19.30
C ALA A 595 -13.72 7.89 19.62
N LEU A 596 -14.45 7.28 18.68
CA LEU A 596 -15.91 7.15 18.78
C LEU A 596 -16.36 6.11 19.80
N SER A 597 -15.57 5.05 20.02
CA SER A 597 -15.82 4.01 21.01
C SER A 597 -14.64 3.83 21.98
N SER A 598 -14.84 3.08 23.05
CA SER A 598 -13.73 2.47 23.79
C SER A 598 -13.12 1.31 23.00
N ILE A 599 -11.91 0.88 23.37
CA ILE A 599 -11.34 -0.36 22.85
C ILE A 599 -12.22 -1.54 23.31
N CYS A 600 -12.59 -2.42 22.37
CA CYS A 600 -13.35 -3.64 22.65
C CYS A 600 -12.52 -4.89 22.36
N ASP A 601 -12.47 -5.83 23.31
CA ASP A 601 -11.87 -7.15 23.10
C ASP A 601 -12.90 -8.05 22.42
N LEU A 602 -12.58 -8.60 21.25
CA LEU A 602 -13.51 -9.36 20.41
C LEU A 602 -13.41 -10.87 20.67
N ILE A 603 -12.20 -11.40 20.62
CA ILE A 603 -11.91 -12.82 20.87
C ILE A 603 -10.59 -12.96 21.59
N GLN A 604 -10.52 -13.91 22.52
CA GLN A 604 -9.29 -14.30 23.20
C GLN A 604 -8.94 -15.75 22.86
N ILE A 605 -7.69 -15.96 22.44
CA ILE A 605 -7.17 -17.25 22.00
C ILE A 605 -6.11 -17.69 23.02
N ASN A 606 -6.32 -18.87 23.63
CA ASN A 606 -5.34 -19.48 24.53
C ASN A 606 -4.55 -20.54 23.77
N PHE A 607 -3.24 -20.36 23.62
CA PHE A 607 -2.41 -21.26 22.82
C PHE A 607 -2.17 -22.64 23.46
N GLU A 608 -2.51 -22.81 24.74
CA GLU A 608 -2.51 -24.12 25.40
C GLU A 608 -3.76 -24.95 25.05
N ARG A 609 -4.86 -24.31 24.65
CA ARG A 609 -6.13 -24.99 24.32
C ARG A 609 -6.07 -25.56 22.90
N ASN A 610 -6.51 -26.80 22.75
CA ASN A 610 -6.86 -27.35 21.44
C ASN A 610 -8.31 -26.97 21.11
N TYR A 611 -8.53 -26.27 20.00
CA TYR A 611 -9.84 -25.82 19.55
C TYR A 611 -10.54 -26.83 18.63
N ASN A 612 -9.91 -27.97 18.30
CA ASN A 612 -10.46 -29.07 17.50
C ASN A 612 -11.16 -28.63 16.20
N ASP A 613 -10.54 -27.70 15.46
CA ASP A 613 -11.07 -27.13 14.22
C ASP A 613 -12.49 -26.52 14.37
N ALA A 614 -12.86 -26.10 15.57
CA ALA A 614 -14.14 -25.45 15.82
C ALA A 614 -14.18 -24.03 15.23
N SER A 615 -15.36 -23.60 14.79
CA SER A 615 -15.64 -22.19 14.58
C SER A 615 -16.30 -21.63 15.84
N GLU A 616 -15.72 -20.61 16.44
CA GLU A 616 -16.30 -19.89 17.58
C GLU A 616 -16.82 -18.54 17.07
N LYS A 617 -18.15 -18.33 17.10
CA LYS A 617 -18.81 -17.07 16.75
C LYS A 617 -19.59 -16.55 17.96
N VAL A 618 -19.57 -15.24 18.16
CA VAL A 618 -20.26 -14.54 19.25
C VAL A 618 -20.82 -13.21 18.73
N ASP A 619 -22.00 -12.86 19.21
CA ASP A 619 -22.58 -11.54 18.97
C ASP A 619 -22.18 -10.59 20.09
N LEU A 620 -21.64 -9.43 19.74
CA LEU A 620 -21.16 -8.40 20.66
C LEU A 620 -21.76 -7.04 20.30
N GLU A 621 -21.58 -6.09 21.21
CA GLU A 621 -22.00 -4.71 21.02
C GLU A 621 -20.80 -3.77 21.24
N ILE A 622 -20.49 -2.92 20.27
CA ILE A 622 -19.48 -1.87 20.41
C ILE A 622 -20.16 -0.62 20.99
N PRO A 623 -19.83 -0.20 22.23
CA PRO A 623 -20.43 0.98 22.85
C PRO A 623 -19.75 2.26 22.34
N PHE A 624 -20.55 3.20 21.83
CA PHE A 624 -20.05 4.50 21.41
C PHE A 624 -19.97 5.45 22.61
N THR A 625 -18.80 6.05 22.79
CA THR A 625 -18.50 7.00 23.87
C THR A 625 -18.54 8.44 23.40
N ALA A 626 -18.47 8.70 22.09
CA ALA A 626 -18.53 10.04 21.52
C ALA A 626 -19.55 10.13 20.37
N ASN A 627 -20.03 11.35 20.11
CA ASN A 627 -20.86 11.65 18.95
C ASN A 627 -19.97 11.79 17.70
N GLY A 628 -20.43 11.26 16.57
CA GLY A 628 -19.70 11.42 15.33
C GLY A 628 -20.23 10.57 14.19
N THR A 629 -19.47 10.58 13.10
CA THR A 629 -19.74 9.81 11.90
C THR A 629 -18.79 8.62 11.85
N CYS A 630 -19.26 7.43 12.19
CA CYS A 630 -18.45 6.23 12.08
C CYS A 630 -18.27 5.88 10.60
N ASN A 631 -17.03 5.97 10.12
CA ASN A 631 -16.67 5.66 8.74
C ASN A 631 -15.61 4.56 8.64
N GLY A 632 -15.12 4.03 9.76
CA GLY A 632 -14.33 2.81 9.79
C GLY A 632 -14.22 2.17 11.18
N ILE A 633 -13.90 0.89 11.18
CA ILE A 633 -13.58 0.11 12.40
C ILE A 633 -12.18 -0.48 12.23
N ALA A 634 -11.28 -0.13 13.13
CA ALA A 634 -9.91 -0.65 13.14
C ALA A 634 -9.81 -1.92 14.01
N PHE A 635 -8.94 -2.85 13.60
CA PHE A 635 -8.71 -4.14 14.25
C PHE A 635 -7.20 -4.42 14.38
N TRP A 636 -6.82 -4.99 15.51
CA TRP A 636 -5.44 -5.44 15.75
C TRP A 636 -5.43 -6.61 16.72
N ILE A 637 -4.25 -7.18 16.96
CA ILE A 637 -4.06 -8.29 17.90
C ILE A 637 -3.05 -7.89 18.99
N ASP A 638 -3.36 -8.25 20.23
CA ASP A 638 -2.39 -8.17 21.33
C ASP A 638 -1.95 -9.59 21.71
N TYR A 639 -0.69 -9.76 22.11
CA TYR A 639 -0.12 -11.02 22.59
C TYR A 639 0.28 -10.92 24.07
N GLU A 640 -0.16 -11.86 24.89
CA GLU A 640 0.23 -11.96 26.29
C GLU A 640 1.57 -12.69 26.39
N LEU A 641 2.64 -11.94 26.65
CA LEU A 641 4.00 -12.46 26.77
C LEU A 641 4.19 -13.22 28.09
N ASN A 642 3.75 -12.64 29.22
CA ASN A 642 3.86 -13.24 30.56
C ASN A 642 2.95 -12.50 31.56
N GLU A 643 2.12 -13.20 32.34
CA GLU A 643 1.36 -12.69 33.51
C GLU A 643 0.88 -11.22 33.37
N ASN A 644 0.02 -10.94 32.37
CA ASN A 644 -0.51 -9.60 32.03
C ASN A 644 0.45 -8.60 31.36
N ILE A 645 1.66 -8.99 30.95
CA ILE A 645 2.49 -8.20 30.04
C ILE A 645 2.02 -8.45 28.61
N TRP A 646 1.31 -7.46 28.06
CA TRP A 646 0.81 -7.51 26.69
C TRP A 646 1.72 -6.75 25.74
N LEU A 647 1.85 -7.30 24.53
CA LEU A 647 2.41 -6.64 23.36
C LEU A 647 1.29 -6.34 22.38
N THR A 648 1.08 -5.07 22.04
CA THR A 648 0.07 -4.64 21.05
C THR A 648 0.65 -4.53 19.65
N THR A 649 -0.15 -4.83 18.63
CA THR A 649 0.13 -4.49 17.22
C THR A 649 -0.71 -3.31 16.71
N GLY A 650 -1.42 -2.60 17.58
CA GLY A 650 -2.28 -1.46 17.25
C GLY A 650 -2.01 -0.28 18.18
N ILE A 651 -2.96 0.05 19.04
CA ILE A 651 -2.86 1.10 20.05
C ILE A 651 -2.86 0.51 21.46
N GLU A 652 -2.31 1.25 22.43
CA GLU A 652 -2.43 0.91 23.85
C GLU A 652 -3.68 1.57 24.47
N HIS A 653 -3.92 2.84 24.17
CA HIS A 653 -5.10 3.61 24.58
C HIS A 653 -5.83 4.23 23.39
N GLU A 654 -7.13 4.49 23.54
CA GLU A 654 -8.07 4.92 22.48
C GLU A 654 -7.61 6.13 21.65
N ASN A 655 -6.83 7.02 22.27
CA ASN A 655 -6.41 8.30 21.68
C ASN A 655 -4.90 8.40 21.45
N ASP A 656 -4.17 7.30 21.69
CA ASP A 656 -2.75 7.21 21.38
C ASP A 656 -2.51 7.23 19.87
N SER A 657 -1.24 7.33 19.48
CA SER A 657 -0.84 7.08 18.09
C SER A 657 -0.76 5.58 17.84
N TRP A 658 -1.19 5.17 16.64
CA TRP A 658 -1.00 3.81 16.14
C TRP A 658 0.49 3.44 16.11
N VAL A 659 0.80 2.17 16.37
CA VAL A 659 2.17 1.68 16.19
C VAL A 659 2.60 1.78 14.73
N ASN A 660 3.85 2.16 14.51
CA ASN A 660 4.43 2.37 13.18
C ASN A 660 5.18 1.13 12.64
N TYR A 661 4.92 -0.05 13.20
CA TYR A 661 5.66 -1.27 12.91
C TYR A 661 4.77 -2.47 12.57
N SER A 662 3.47 -2.24 12.42
CA SER A 662 2.50 -3.22 12.01
C SER A 662 1.41 -2.51 11.23
N LYS A 663 0.85 -3.16 10.21
CA LYS A 663 -0.44 -2.75 9.66
C LYS A 663 -1.55 -3.16 10.62
N GLN A 664 -2.68 -2.49 10.58
CA GLN A 664 -3.91 -2.86 11.28
C GLN A 664 -4.95 -3.28 10.25
N GLY A 665 -5.89 -4.13 10.65
CA GLY A 665 -7.07 -4.39 9.83
C GLY A 665 -8.04 -3.22 9.91
N VAL A 666 -8.66 -2.83 8.82
CA VAL A 666 -9.68 -1.79 8.79
C VAL A 666 -10.88 -2.27 8.00
N HIS A 667 -12.07 -2.13 8.58
CA HIS A 667 -13.32 -2.21 7.83
C HIS A 667 -13.79 -0.78 7.56
N LEU A 668 -13.58 -0.29 6.33
CA LEU A 668 -14.07 1.03 5.91
C LEU A 668 -15.53 0.90 5.46
N LEU A 669 -16.38 1.76 6.01
CA LEU A 669 -17.81 1.73 5.74
C LEU A 669 -18.11 2.50 4.44
N PRO A 670 -18.62 1.85 3.37
CA PRO A 670 -18.97 2.56 2.14
C PRO A 670 -20.05 3.64 2.36
N ILE A 671 -20.90 3.41 3.37
CA ILE A 671 -21.89 4.38 3.85
C ILE A 671 -21.63 4.62 5.34
N PRO A 672 -21.07 5.78 5.71
CA PRO A 672 -20.83 6.11 7.11
C PRO A 672 -22.12 6.13 7.96
N ILE A 673 -21.99 5.74 9.22
CA ILE A 673 -23.11 5.63 10.16
C ILE A 673 -23.04 6.78 11.18
N GLN A 674 -24.13 7.54 11.31
CA GLN A 674 -24.24 8.56 12.34
C GLN A 674 -24.47 7.92 13.70
N MET A 675 -23.58 8.19 14.66
CA MET A 675 -23.61 7.58 15.98
C MET A 675 -23.64 8.64 17.08
N GLN A 676 -24.41 8.34 18.12
CA GLN A 676 -24.51 9.16 19.33
C GLN A 676 -23.84 8.44 20.51
N SER A 677 -23.25 9.21 21.41
CA SER A 677 -22.73 8.68 22.68
C SER A 677 -23.83 7.92 23.43
N GLY A 678 -23.50 6.73 23.93
CA GLY A 678 -24.43 5.80 24.57
C GLY A 678 -25.14 4.85 23.62
N THR A 679 -25.04 5.03 22.30
CA THR A 679 -25.52 4.03 21.32
C THR A 679 -24.56 2.86 21.19
N LYS A 680 -25.05 1.78 20.58
CA LYS A 680 -24.28 0.55 20.42
C LYS A 680 -24.42 0.02 19.00
N LEU A 681 -23.30 -0.40 18.41
CA LEU A 681 -23.27 -1.11 17.14
C LEU A 681 -23.23 -2.62 17.40
N LYS A 682 -24.21 -3.34 16.88
CA LYS A 682 -24.26 -4.81 16.98
C LYS A 682 -23.35 -5.43 15.94
N ILE A 683 -22.54 -6.38 16.36
CA ILE A 683 -21.61 -7.10 15.49
C ILE A 683 -21.69 -8.59 15.79
N SER A 684 -21.37 -9.40 14.78
CA SER A 684 -21.10 -10.83 14.91
C SER A 684 -19.63 -11.05 14.60
N THR A 685 -18.87 -11.64 15.53
CA THR A 685 -17.43 -11.83 15.38
C THR A 685 -16.99 -13.19 15.88
N GLY A 686 -15.82 -13.66 15.44
CA GLY A 686 -15.34 -14.98 15.80
C GLY A 686 -14.03 -15.34 15.13
N PHE A 687 -13.65 -16.60 15.28
CA PHE A 687 -12.53 -17.17 14.56
C PHE A 687 -12.85 -18.60 14.12
N ASP A 688 -12.67 -18.86 12.84
CA ASP A 688 -12.72 -20.22 12.27
C ASP A 688 -11.33 -20.83 12.42
N PHE A 689 -11.15 -21.71 13.42
CA PHE A 689 -9.87 -22.40 13.65
C PHE A 689 -9.57 -23.48 12.62
N LYS A 690 -10.55 -23.91 11.84
CA LYS A 690 -10.33 -24.87 10.75
C LYS A 690 -9.70 -24.18 9.55
N GLN A 691 -10.19 -22.98 9.23
CA GLN A 691 -9.75 -22.22 8.07
C GLN A 691 -8.65 -21.19 8.41
N GLY A 692 -8.45 -20.89 9.69
CA GLY A 692 -7.61 -19.79 10.13
C GLY A 692 -8.14 -18.45 9.62
N GLN A 693 -9.42 -18.17 9.86
CA GLN A 693 -10.06 -16.94 9.40
C GLN A 693 -10.69 -16.19 10.56
N PHE A 694 -10.38 -14.89 10.64
CA PHE A 694 -11.11 -13.97 11.50
C PHE A 694 -12.46 -13.63 10.88
N LEU A 695 -13.52 -13.77 11.67
CA LEU A 695 -14.89 -13.52 11.23
C LEU A 695 -15.38 -12.20 11.82
N PHE A 696 -15.94 -11.34 10.99
CA PHE A 696 -16.51 -10.07 11.39
C PHE A 696 -17.66 -9.66 10.46
N GLU A 697 -18.77 -9.23 11.06
CA GLU A 697 -19.96 -8.77 10.36
C GLU A 697 -20.70 -7.74 11.22
N ILE A 698 -21.22 -6.68 10.60
CA ILE A 698 -22.12 -5.71 11.26
C ILE A 698 -23.56 -6.20 11.12
N ILE A 699 -24.29 -6.23 12.23
CA ILE A 699 -25.70 -6.62 12.25
C ILE A 699 -26.55 -5.35 12.15
N TYR A 700 -27.09 -5.10 10.95
CA TYR A 700 -27.95 -3.94 10.65
C TYR A 700 -29.38 -4.07 11.18
#